data_AF-S1RJ15-F1
#
_entry.id   AF-S1RJ15-F1
#
_cell.length_a   1.000
_cell.length_b   1.000
_cell.length_c   1.000
_cell.angle_alpha   90.00
_cell.angle_beta   90.00
_cell.angle_gamma   90.00
#
_symmetry.space_group_name_H-M   'P 1'
#
loop_
_entity.id
_entity.type
_entity.pdbx_description
1 polymer ?
#
loop_
_entity_poly.entity_id
_entity_poly.type
_entity_poly.pdbx_seq_one_letter_code
_entity_poly.pdbx_strand_id
1 'polypeptide(L)'
;MSTIYAIVDLETTGTDVLKDQIIQFACTLVQDNQILHTFSTDINPGFAVPKNIQHLTGLTNRRLVKAPYFEDVALMIENILQDTVFVAHNVHFDYQFLSNTFVKYGFDPLTIPAIDTVDLAQIFLPMQSSYRLNDLVTNLGISHENPHQADSDAKVTAELFLYLGQIIENLPIKTLTQICQRCDLLSMQTGNFIKKCQELRQLEGKVATKTDDLELVEDIWVKKSRVHPIKNSHAVSYPKSKKAKEKILGKSLSNEQAKLMNLIYQNRYSLKKEHLQEEVTIDVNRELSHPENVFLPLSYFTPADFPVLLGYESDNWWQNWQKVTNASTSRTLLAMHYYPDKQYIDLHRFSQMLSQIPDQKFTSILQMMILVWLTQTQTGSLVELGLYQQSHSFFQQVNYQSADFYPDSYYLKRRNSEMQCAQVVLFRQKDVLLANFDEVFQDFAYRQVIFEEAQYLLPLQKFNHQRVDIQNLQKLINQTLKAEPHPLMVSILSLINDFQRQVFDQWVSIVSVKLFNESEFAALPQSFQRQLNQLMNYYEEFIAYVSSSNNQESDHVILNIVQQFQLLLAWFRDFQETTVHSWFLEKNHLLFIRYDFTNTIDTLSTDAAKIFIGNHLSLPYQKNYFAEKLSLNNVKVKQLKEKERTFLPRIEVAQKGISIPEVTNEAFGQYIANIIMHEILNQQESTLVLFNSKEVLRYVFETISETMNQAGIELFALGQNTSLSKIKKRYEANDNQFVFLLNPYLDDSFLADFHFKRVILTRLPFHNPSAPLTLAYQKYLEKLDIDAFQREALPTAGIRLARCLDLVANQPDAKLLILDKRLISTTYGKKLQKILPKPWTYEAKT
;
A
#
# COMPACT_ATOMS: atom_id res chain seq x y z
N MET A 1 19.22 -28.58 34.80
CA MET A 1 19.88 -27.26 34.83
C MET A 1 19.06 -26.33 33.95
N SER A 2 18.89 -25.05 34.33
CA SER A 2 18.20 -24.10 33.45
C SER A 2 19.09 -23.76 32.25
N THR A 3 18.48 -23.65 31.08
CA THR A 3 19.17 -23.39 29.82
C THR A 3 19.76 -21.99 29.81
N ILE A 4 21.02 -21.86 29.39
CA ILE A 4 21.66 -20.56 29.13
C ILE A 4 21.52 -20.24 27.64
N TYR A 5 21.00 -19.06 27.33
CA TYR A 5 20.89 -18.54 25.98
C TYR A 5 22.02 -17.53 25.74
N ALA A 6 22.81 -17.75 24.70
CA ALA A 6 23.87 -16.86 24.26
C ALA A 6 23.35 -16.02 23.09
N ILE A 7 22.98 -14.77 23.35
CA ILE A 7 22.49 -13.83 22.34
C ILE A 7 23.70 -13.19 21.68
N VAL A 8 23.96 -13.51 20.41
CA VAL A 8 25.17 -13.13 19.69
C VAL A 8 24.84 -12.15 18.58
N ASP A 9 25.75 -11.18 18.39
CA ASP A 9 25.75 -10.25 17.27
C ASP A 9 27.19 -10.03 16.80
N LEU A 10 27.38 -9.92 15.48
CA LEU A 10 28.68 -9.75 14.83
C LEU A 10 28.71 -8.51 13.94
N GLU A 11 29.79 -7.73 14.07
CA GLU A 11 30.16 -6.77 13.03
C GLU A 11 31.23 -7.36 12.12
N THR A 12 31.09 -7.16 10.81
CA THR A 12 31.96 -7.77 9.78
C THR A 12 32.45 -6.75 8.76
N THR A 13 33.49 -7.09 7.99
CA THR A 13 33.98 -6.25 6.88
C THR A 13 33.05 -6.23 5.65
N GLY A 14 32.00 -7.06 5.66
CA GLY A 14 31.04 -7.27 4.59
C GLY A 14 30.21 -8.54 4.82
N THR A 15 29.37 -8.92 3.85
CA THR A 15 28.39 -10.02 4.01
C THR A 15 28.83 -11.35 3.40
N ASP A 16 29.99 -11.42 2.73
CA ASP A 16 30.47 -12.64 2.09
C ASP A 16 31.30 -13.46 3.09
N VAL A 17 30.69 -14.51 3.63
CA VAL A 17 31.30 -15.37 4.66
C VAL A 17 32.64 -15.99 4.24
N LEU A 18 32.93 -16.10 2.95
CA LEU A 18 34.20 -16.66 2.46
C LEU A 18 35.32 -15.62 2.35
N LYS A 19 34.98 -14.33 2.21
CA LYS A 19 35.96 -13.26 1.96
C LYS A 19 36.09 -12.28 3.11
N ASP A 20 34.99 -11.97 3.77
CA ASP A 20 34.90 -10.98 4.81
C ASP A 20 35.36 -11.54 6.16
N GLN A 21 35.73 -10.65 7.08
CA GLN A 21 36.20 -11.02 8.43
C GLN A 21 35.34 -10.36 9.51
N ILE A 22 35.25 -11.03 10.66
CA ILE A 22 34.64 -10.49 11.87
C ILE A 22 35.56 -9.40 12.44
N ILE A 23 34.99 -8.24 12.75
CA ILE A 23 35.68 -7.08 13.33
C ILE A 23 35.19 -6.74 14.75
N GLN A 24 34.04 -7.29 15.16
CA GLN A 24 33.58 -7.27 16.54
C GLN A 24 32.73 -8.50 16.81
N PHE A 25 32.91 -9.09 17.99
CA PHE A 25 32.04 -10.13 18.53
C PHE A 25 31.38 -9.61 19.80
N ALA A 26 30.08 -9.81 19.95
CA ALA A 26 29.38 -9.59 21.20
C ALA A 26 28.46 -10.75 21.55
N CYS A 27 28.30 -10.99 22.85
CA CYS A 27 27.42 -12.02 23.38
C CYS A 27 26.79 -11.56 24.69
N THR A 28 25.46 -11.57 24.78
CA THR A 28 24.72 -11.37 26.02
C THR A 28 24.17 -12.71 26.50
N LEU A 29 24.53 -13.11 27.72
CA LEU A 29 24.06 -14.35 28.34
C LEU A 29 22.75 -14.10 29.09
N VAL A 30 21.76 -14.94 28.81
CA VAL A 30 20.43 -14.91 29.44
C VAL A 30 20.13 -16.26 30.08
N GLN A 31 19.67 -16.23 31.33
CA GLN A 31 19.22 -17.40 32.08
C GLN A 31 18.07 -17.01 32.98
N ASP A 32 17.07 -17.89 33.13
CA ASP A 32 15.91 -17.68 34.02
C ASP A 32 15.23 -16.30 33.84
N ASN A 33 15.03 -15.91 32.58
CA ASN A 33 14.47 -14.62 32.14
C ASN A 33 15.24 -13.37 32.63
N GLN A 34 16.53 -13.50 32.94
CA GLN A 34 17.39 -12.40 33.36
C GLN A 34 18.65 -12.33 32.50
N ILE A 35 19.08 -11.11 32.18
CA ILE A 35 20.38 -10.86 31.55
C ILE A 35 21.44 -10.99 32.64
N LEU A 36 22.38 -11.93 32.46
CA LEU A 36 23.45 -12.19 33.41
C LEU A 36 24.65 -11.26 33.18
N HIS A 37 25.16 -11.28 31.95
CA HIS A 37 26.39 -10.58 31.57
C HIS A 37 26.42 -10.35 30.05
N THR A 38 27.04 -9.25 29.63
CA THR A 38 27.32 -8.96 28.21
C THR A 38 28.84 -8.93 28.02
N PHE A 39 29.34 -9.77 27.12
CA PHE A 39 30.72 -9.80 26.68
C PHE A 39 30.84 -9.15 25.29
N SER A 40 31.92 -8.42 25.05
CA SER A 40 32.25 -7.93 23.72
C SER A 40 33.76 -7.81 23.54
N THR A 41 34.22 -8.02 22.30
CA THR A 41 35.60 -7.81 21.89
C THR A 41 35.67 -7.31 20.47
N ASP A 42 36.49 -6.29 20.23
CA ASP A 42 36.91 -5.93 18.88
C ASP A 42 37.88 -6.99 18.36
N ILE A 43 37.93 -7.15 17.04
CA ILE A 43 38.77 -8.15 16.37
C ILE A 43 39.50 -7.46 15.22
N ASN A 44 40.80 -7.67 15.13
CA ASN A 44 41.64 -7.13 14.06
C ASN A 44 41.54 -8.03 12.82
N PRO A 45 41.03 -7.53 11.68
CA PRO A 45 40.87 -8.34 10.47
C PRO A 45 42.19 -8.54 9.69
N GLY A 46 43.29 -7.92 10.14
CA GLY A 46 44.61 -7.99 9.48
C GLY A 46 44.78 -7.06 8.27
N PHE A 47 43.76 -6.27 7.92
CA PHE A 47 43.79 -5.29 6.82
C PHE A 47 42.94 -4.06 7.14
N ALA A 48 43.09 -2.99 6.34
CA ALA A 48 42.34 -1.76 6.52
C ALA A 48 40.87 -1.92 6.08
N VAL A 49 39.93 -1.65 6.98
CA VAL A 49 38.49 -1.69 6.74
C VAL A 49 38.04 -0.48 5.91
N PRO A 50 37.20 -0.66 4.86
CA PRO A 50 36.66 0.43 4.06
C PRO A 50 35.87 1.49 4.85
N LYS A 51 35.87 2.76 4.39
CA LYS A 51 35.22 3.88 5.11
C LYS A 51 33.71 3.71 5.30
N ASN A 52 33.01 3.11 4.34
CA ASN A 52 31.58 2.83 4.43
C ASN A 52 31.26 1.90 5.61
N ILE A 53 32.08 0.87 5.85
CA ILE A 53 31.91 -0.04 7.00
C ILE A 53 32.26 0.65 8.31
N GLN A 54 33.31 1.48 8.33
CA GLN A 54 33.64 2.28 9.52
C GLN A 54 32.52 3.27 9.90
N HIS A 55 31.84 3.85 8.90
CA HIS A 55 30.67 4.71 9.13
C HIS A 55 29.46 3.94 9.61
N LEU A 56 29.27 2.70 9.13
CA LEU A 56 28.15 1.85 9.54
C LEU A 56 28.31 1.37 10.99
N THR A 57 29.49 0.87 11.35
CA THR A 57 29.77 0.18 12.63
C THR A 57 30.38 1.09 13.71
N GLY A 58 30.87 2.27 13.32
CA GLY A 58 31.67 3.13 14.20
C GLY A 58 33.08 2.61 14.53
N LEU A 59 33.49 1.45 14.01
CA LEU A 59 34.78 0.82 14.29
C LEU A 59 35.88 1.36 13.38
N THR A 60 36.68 2.31 13.88
CA THR A 60 37.77 2.91 13.09
C THR A 60 38.97 1.97 12.93
N ASN A 61 39.70 2.08 11.80
CA ASN A 61 40.96 1.34 11.61
C ASN A 61 41.98 1.59 12.73
N ARG A 62 41.98 2.77 13.35
CA ARG A 62 42.86 3.09 14.49
C ARG A 62 42.53 2.28 15.74
N ARG A 63 41.25 1.94 15.95
CA ARG A 63 40.75 1.10 17.04
C ARG A 63 41.08 -0.37 16.75
N LEU A 64 40.72 -0.85 15.55
CA LEU A 64 40.88 -2.26 15.16
C LEU A 64 42.34 -2.73 15.07
N VAL A 65 43.29 -1.88 14.68
CA VAL A 65 44.72 -2.24 14.66
C VAL A 65 45.27 -2.58 16.06
N LYS A 66 44.61 -2.11 17.13
CA LYS A 66 44.98 -2.41 18.51
C LYS A 66 44.22 -3.60 19.11
N ALA A 67 43.22 -4.11 18.39
CA ALA A 67 42.43 -5.25 18.81
C ALA A 67 43.22 -6.56 18.62
N PRO A 68 42.91 -7.62 19.38
CA PRO A 68 43.46 -8.95 19.15
C PRO A 68 43.03 -9.52 17.79
N TYR A 69 43.78 -10.48 17.24
CA TYR A 69 43.33 -11.24 16.06
C TYR A 69 42.26 -12.26 16.46
N PHE A 70 41.56 -12.83 15.48
CA PHE A 70 40.50 -13.80 15.77
C PHE A 70 41.05 -15.03 16.51
N GLU A 71 42.19 -15.56 16.08
CA GLU A 71 42.86 -16.71 16.70
C GLU A 71 43.25 -16.47 18.17
N ASP A 72 43.45 -15.22 18.58
CA ASP A 72 43.76 -14.86 19.97
C ASP A 72 42.52 -14.94 20.88
N VAL A 73 41.31 -14.75 20.33
CA VAL A 73 40.04 -14.72 21.07
C VAL A 73 39.16 -15.94 20.81
N ALA A 74 39.47 -16.77 19.81
CA ALA A 74 38.64 -17.89 19.38
C ALA A 74 38.32 -18.86 20.53
N LEU A 75 39.34 -19.28 21.30
CA LEU A 75 39.14 -20.18 22.45
C LEU A 75 38.25 -19.55 23.54
N MET A 76 38.33 -18.24 23.73
CA MET A 76 37.46 -17.53 24.68
C MET A 76 36.00 -17.56 24.20
N ILE A 77 35.77 -17.27 22.92
CA ILE A 77 34.43 -17.28 22.33
C ILE A 77 33.82 -18.69 22.39
N GLU A 78 34.60 -19.72 22.05
CA GLU A 78 34.18 -21.12 22.14
C GLU A 78 33.73 -21.50 23.57
N ASN A 79 34.52 -21.14 24.58
CA ASN A 79 34.19 -21.38 25.99
C ASN A 79 32.93 -20.64 26.45
N ILE A 80 32.68 -19.42 25.97
CA ILE A 80 31.45 -18.66 26.28
C ILE A 80 30.23 -19.36 25.68
N LEU A 81 30.35 -19.94 24.50
CA LEU A 81 29.26 -20.58 23.77
C LEU A 81 29.02 -22.03 24.19
N GLN A 82 29.96 -22.66 24.90
CA GLN A 82 29.84 -24.05 25.34
C GLN A 82 28.59 -24.28 26.20
N ASP A 83 27.85 -25.36 25.91
CA ASP A 83 26.61 -25.75 26.60
C ASP A 83 25.50 -24.67 26.62
N THR A 84 25.55 -23.72 25.68
CA THR A 84 24.52 -22.69 25.49
C THR A 84 23.62 -22.96 24.28
N VAL A 85 22.51 -22.24 24.19
CA VAL A 85 21.71 -22.11 22.97
C VAL A 85 22.05 -20.77 22.31
N PHE A 86 22.52 -20.81 21.07
CA PHE A 86 22.84 -19.62 20.28
C PHE A 86 21.56 -18.90 19.86
N VAL A 87 21.49 -17.59 20.05
CA VAL A 87 20.33 -16.77 19.65
C VAL A 87 20.85 -15.57 18.89
N ALA A 88 20.27 -15.25 17.73
CA ALA A 88 20.63 -14.04 17.00
C ALA A 88 19.44 -13.49 16.21
N HIS A 89 19.58 -12.27 15.70
CA HIS A 89 18.58 -11.60 14.88
C HIS A 89 18.92 -11.77 13.41
N ASN A 90 18.33 -12.79 12.76
CA ASN A 90 18.78 -13.40 11.49
C ASN A 90 19.91 -14.42 11.71
N VAL A 91 19.61 -15.48 12.48
CA VAL A 91 20.60 -16.43 13.02
C VAL A 91 21.49 -17.09 11.97
N HIS A 92 20.99 -17.27 10.74
CA HIS A 92 21.76 -17.86 9.66
C HIS A 92 23.01 -17.04 9.33
N PHE A 93 22.96 -15.71 9.49
CA PHE A 93 24.12 -14.86 9.26
C PHE A 93 25.19 -15.10 10.33
N ASP A 94 24.91 -14.74 11.59
CA ASP A 94 25.90 -14.77 12.67
C ASP A 94 26.43 -16.18 12.94
N TYR A 95 25.53 -17.17 12.97
CA TYR A 95 25.91 -18.56 13.25
C TYR A 95 26.85 -19.12 12.16
N GLN A 96 26.53 -18.92 10.88
CA GLN A 96 27.37 -19.42 9.80
C GLN A 96 28.68 -18.65 9.69
N PHE A 97 28.64 -17.33 9.91
CA PHE A 97 29.85 -16.50 9.85
C PHE A 97 30.85 -16.91 10.93
N LEU A 98 30.38 -17.05 12.17
CA LEU A 98 31.22 -17.48 13.29
C LEU A 98 31.72 -18.92 13.12
N SER A 99 30.84 -19.85 12.74
CA SER A 99 31.20 -21.26 12.52
C SER A 99 32.26 -21.43 11.43
N ASN A 100 32.11 -20.74 10.29
CA ASN A 100 33.09 -20.78 9.21
C ASN A 100 34.41 -20.10 9.62
N THR A 101 34.34 -19.03 10.42
CA THR A 101 35.55 -18.37 10.92
C THR A 101 36.31 -19.29 11.89
N PHE A 102 35.61 -20.02 12.77
CA PHE A 102 36.23 -21.06 13.60
C PHE A 102 36.98 -22.10 12.76
N VAL A 103 36.31 -22.68 11.76
CA VAL A 103 36.93 -23.67 10.86
C VAL A 103 38.15 -23.10 10.13
N LYS A 104 38.06 -21.85 9.65
CA LYS A 104 39.18 -21.16 8.97
C LYS A 104 40.44 -21.07 9.83
N TYR A 105 40.28 -20.91 11.15
CA TYR A 105 41.38 -20.80 12.10
C TYR A 105 41.68 -22.12 12.85
N GLY A 106 41.15 -23.25 12.36
CA GLY A 106 41.52 -24.59 12.85
C GLY A 106 40.72 -25.09 14.07
N PHE A 107 39.60 -24.45 14.39
CA PHE A 107 38.64 -24.91 15.40
C PHE A 107 37.55 -25.78 14.77
N ASP A 108 36.83 -26.52 15.60
CA ASP A 108 35.67 -27.29 15.16
C ASP A 108 34.49 -26.35 14.79
N PRO A 109 33.64 -26.73 13.82
CA PRO A 109 32.44 -25.95 13.50
C PRO A 109 31.45 -25.96 14.68
N LEU A 110 30.67 -24.89 14.80
CA LEU A 110 29.63 -24.80 15.83
C LEU A 110 28.57 -25.90 15.65
N THR A 111 28.30 -26.66 16.73
CA THR A 111 27.26 -27.71 16.78
C THR A 111 26.15 -27.43 17.79
N ILE A 112 26.18 -26.28 18.46
CA ILE A 112 25.19 -25.91 19.47
C ILE A 112 23.84 -25.57 18.82
N PRO A 113 22.71 -25.82 19.51
CA PRO A 113 21.39 -25.43 18.99
C PRO A 113 21.29 -23.92 18.82
N ALA A 114 20.49 -23.48 17.84
CA ALA A 114 20.36 -22.07 17.48
C ALA A 114 18.89 -21.63 17.32
N ILE A 115 18.59 -20.37 17.63
CA ILE A 115 17.25 -19.75 17.55
C ILE A 115 17.33 -18.44 16.76
N ASP A 116 16.35 -18.21 15.89
CA ASP A 116 16.21 -16.97 15.13
C ASP A 116 15.13 -16.07 15.72
N THR A 117 15.53 -14.88 16.20
CA THR A 117 14.57 -13.90 16.73
C THR A 117 13.72 -13.24 15.63
N VAL A 118 14.12 -13.27 14.36
CA VAL A 118 13.30 -12.77 13.24
C VAL A 118 12.09 -13.67 13.03
N ASP A 119 12.27 -14.98 13.02
CA ASP A 119 11.16 -15.94 12.91
C ASP A 119 10.20 -15.77 14.10
N LEU A 120 10.73 -15.64 15.32
CA LEU A 120 9.92 -15.37 16.52
C LEU A 120 9.18 -14.04 16.42
N ALA A 121 9.85 -12.95 16.03
CA ALA A 121 9.24 -11.63 15.91
C ALA A 121 8.11 -11.62 14.85
N GLN A 122 8.30 -12.28 13.71
CA GLN A 122 7.26 -12.40 12.67
C GLN A 122 6.00 -13.09 13.18
N ILE A 123 6.13 -14.10 14.03
CA ILE A 123 4.99 -14.83 14.59
C ILE A 123 4.33 -14.03 15.71
N PHE A 124 5.14 -13.54 16.67
CA PHE A 124 4.64 -13.02 17.94
C PHE A 124 4.42 -11.50 17.96
N LEU A 125 4.92 -10.77 16.96
CA LEU A 125 4.68 -9.33 16.75
C LEU A 125 4.02 -9.07 15.39
N PRO A 126 2.83 -9.64 15.13
CA PRO A 126 2.25 -9.75 13.79
C PRO A 126 1.89 -8.42 13.11
N MET A 127 1.79 -7.32 13.87
CA MET A 127 1.37 -5.99 13.38
C MET A 127 2.55 -5.04 13.11
N GLN A 128 3.80 -5.53 13.13
CA GLN A 128 4.98 -4.71 12.88
C GLN A 128 5.16 -4.43 11.38
N SER A 129 5.48 -3.18 11.03
CA SER A 129 5.72 -2.75 9.63
C SER A 129 7.11 -3.14 9.09
N SER A 130 7.97 -3.60 9.99
CA SER A 130 9.34 -4.03 9.73
C SER A 130 9.80 -4.96 10.85
N TYR A 131 10.66 -5.92 10.51
CA TYR A 131 11.24 -6.88 11.45
C TYR A 131 12.76 -6.72 11.56
N ARG A 132 13.29 -5.52 11.24
CA ARG A 132 14.67 -5.16 11.56
C ARG A 132 14.77 -4.81 13.03
N LEU A 133 15.90 -5.13 13.65
CA LEU A 133 16.12 -4.88 15.08
C LEU A 133 15.78 -3.44 15.48
N ASN A 134 16.41 -2.45 14.84
CA ASN A 134 16.19 -1.03 15.16
C ASN A 134 14.71 -0.61 15.09
N ASP A 135 13.98 -1.10 14.08
CA ASP A 135 12.58 -0.76 13.89
C ASP A 135 11.71 -1.37 15.00
N LEU A 136 11.94 -2.64 15.35
CA LEU A 136 11.22 -3.35 16.42
C LEU A 136 11.46 -2.70 17.78
N VAL A 137 12.72 -2.41 18.09
CA VAL A 137 13.17 -1.87 19.38
C VAL A 137 12.63 -0.47 19.60
N THR A 138 12.68 0.37 18.56
CA THR A 138 12.08 1.71 18.56
C THR A 138 10.56 1.63 18.80
N ASN A 139 9.87 0.73 18.11
CA ASN A 139 8.42 0.55 18.25
C ASN A 139 8.02 0.00 19.63
N LEU A 140 8.87 -0.82 20.26
CA LEU A 140 8.65 -1.37 21.60
C LEU A 140 9.04 -0.39 22.72
N GLY A 141 9.65 0.76 22.39
CA GLY A 141 10.13 1.73 23.36
C GLY A 141 11.36 1.26 24.16
N ILE A 142 12.10 0.29 23.61
CA ILE A 142 13.36 -0.20 24.19
C ILE A 142 14.47 0.81 23.84
N SER A 143 15.30 1.17 24.83
CA SER A 143 16.36 2.17 24.63
C SER A 143 17.52 1.58 23.83
N HIS A 144 17.92 2.25 22.75
CA HIS A 144 19.01 1.84 21.88
C HIS A 144 20.02 2.98 21.72
N GLU A 145 20.99 3.06 22.63
CA GLU A 145 21.89 4.21 22.73
C GLU A 145 22.97 4.24 21.62
N ASN A 146 23.46 3.07 21.18
CA ASN A 146 24.47 2.97 20.12
C ASN A 146 24.09 1.89 19.09
N PRO A 147 23.18 2.17 18.14
CA PRO A 147 22.86 1.25 17.05
C PRO A 147 24.10 0.92 16.21
N HIS A 148 24.25 -0.33 15.77
CA HIS A 148 25.39 -0.81 14.96
C HIS A 148 26.71 -0.89 15.72
N GLN A 149 26.62 -1.19 17.02
CA GLN A 149 27.72 -1.74 17.79
C GLN A 149 27.26 -3.09 18.34
N ALA A 150 28.06 -4.14 18.12
CA ALA A 150 27.63 -5.50 18.41
C ALA A 150 27.18 -5.71 19.87
N ASP A 151 27.81 -5.04 20.83
CA ASP A 151 27.47 -5.14 22.25
C ASP A 151 26.11 -4.52 22.60
N SER A 152 25.82 -3.37 22.00
CA SER A 152 24.52 -2.71 22.12
C SER A 152 23.43 -3.55 21.44
N ASP A 153 23.71 -4.06 20.24
CA ASP A 153 22.74 -4.83 19.43
C ASP A 153 22.47 -6.22 20.04
N ALA A 154 23.48 -6.90 20.58
CA ALA A 154 23.30 -8.16 21.32
C ALA A 154 22.45 -7.97 22.59
N LYS A 155 22.68 -6.89 23.34
CA LYS A 155 21.89 -6.60 24.56
C LYS A 155 20.43 -6.30 24.22
N VAL A 156 20.19 -5.45 23.23
CA VAL A 156 18.85 -5.11 22.79
C VAL A 156 18.13 -6.32 22.19
N THR A 157 18.84 -7.18 21.47
CA THR A 157 18.30 -8.47 20.99
C THR A 157 17.92 -9.39 22.14
N ALA A 158 18.66 -9.38 23.26
CA ALA A 158 18.29 -10.12 24.46
C ALA A 158 17.01 -9.59 25.11
N GLU A 159 16.84 -8.27 25.18
CA GLU A 159 15.61 -7.66 25.67
C GLU A 159 14.41 -8.00 24.76
N LEU A 160 14.60 -7.97 23.43
CA LEU A 160 13.60 -8.43 22.46
C LEU A 160 13.26 -9.92 22.65
N PHE A 161 14.26 -10.79 22.81
CA PHE A 161 14.06 -12.22 23.02
C PHE A 161 13.22 -12.51 24.29
N LEU A 162 13.53 -11.82 25.40
CA LEU A 162 12.76 -11.92 26.64
C LEU A 162 11.32 -11.42 26.45
N TYR A 163 11.13 -10.32 25.74
CA TYR A 163 9.80 -9.79 25.42
C TYR A 163 8.96 -10.78 24.59
N LEU A 164 9.56 -11.41 23.58
CA LEU A 164 8.91 -12.45 22.78
C LEU A 164 8.53 -13.66 23.64
N GLY A 165 9.40 -14.07 24.58
CA GLY A 165 9.10 -15.11 25.57
C GLY A 165 7.85 -14.78 26.41
N GLN A 166 7.72 -13.54 26.88
CA GLN A 166 6.54 -13.09 27.63
C GLN A 166 5.25 -13.16 26.79
N ILE A 167 5.32 -12.87 25.49
CA ILE A 167 4.15 -13.03 24.61
C ILE A 167 3.75 -14.49 24.52
N ILE A 168 4.72 -15.39 24.28
CA ILE A 168 4.48 -16.85 24.19
C ILE A 168 3.81 -17.37 25.47
N GLU A 169 4.31 -16.94 26.64
CA GLU A 169 3.76 -17.33 27.94
C GLU A 169 2.29 -16.89 28.13
N ASN A 170 1.94 -15.71 27.59
CA ASN A 170 0.61 -15.10 27.75
C ASN A 170 -0.42 -15.51 26.68
N LEU A 171 -0.02 -16.28 25.65
CA LEU A 171 -0.97 -16.77 24.64
C LEU A 171 -1.93 -17.83 25.19
N PRO A 172 -3.15 -17.97 24.68
CA PRO A 172 -4.00 -19.11 25.02
C PRO A 172 -3.30 -20.44 24.71
N ILE A 173 -3.38 -21.42 25.63
CA ILE A 173 -2.68 -22.70 25.45
C ILE A 173 -3.10 -23.41 24.15
N LYS A 174 -4.37 -23.29 23.75
CA LYS A 174 -4.88 -23.84 22.48
C LYS A 174 -4.23 -23.16 21.27
N THR A 175 -4.09 -21.84 21.30
CA THR A 175 -3.38 -21.07 20.25
C THR A 175 -1.92 -21.52 20.16
N LEU A 176 -1.24 -21.67 21.30
CA LEU A 176 0.14 -22.15 21.34
C LEU A 176 0.27 -23.59 20.81
N THR A 177 -0.69 -24.47 21.08
CA THR A 177 -0.75 -25.82 20.50
C THR A 177 -0.85 -25.77 18.97
N GLN A 178 -1.73 -24.91 18.43
CA GLN A 178 -1.87 -24.74 16.98
C GLN A 178 -0.59 -24.19 16.34
N ILE A 179 0.15 -23.32 17.04
CA ILE A 179 1.46 -22.82 16.62
C ILE A 179 2.50 -23.95 16.61
N CYS A 180 2.55 -24.77 17.67
CA CYS A 180 3.52 -25.87 17.79
C CYS A 180 3.36 -26.96 16.71
N GLN A 181 2.16 -27.13 16.16
CA GLN A 181 1.89 -28.04 15.03
C GLN A 181 2.50 -27.55 13.70
N ARG A 182 2.98 -26.30 13.63
CA ARG A 182 3.41 -25.62 12.40
C ARG A 182 4.85 -25.15 12.44
N CYS A 183 5.49 -25.17 13.60
CA CYS A 183 6.80 -24.56 13.78
C CYS A 183 7.98 -25.39 13.24
N ASP A 184 7.74 -26.54 12.60
CA ASP A 184 8.78 -27.46 12.12
C ASP A 184 9.62 -26.90 10.96
N LEU A 185 9.06 -25.96 10.18
CA LEU A 185 9.75 -25.32 9.06
C LEU A 185 10.51 -24.03 9.46
N LEU A 186 10.56 -23.71 10.75
CA LEU A 186 11.29 -22.53 11.23
C LEU A 186 12.81 -22.74 11.16
N SER A 187 13.54 -21.64 11.20
CA SER A 187 15.00 -21.63 11.16
C SER A 187 15.59 -22.37 12.35
N MET A 188 16.61 -23.19 12.11
CA MET A 188 17.37 -23.88 13.15
C MET A 188 16.45 -24.60 14.15
N GLN A 189 16.65 -24.44 15.46
CA GLN A 189 15.85 -25.05 16.52
C GLN A 189 14.79 -24.09 17.07
N THR A 190 14.43 -23.02 16.34
CA THR A 190 13.42 -22.04 16.75
C THR A 190 12.06 -22.70 17.05
N GLY A 191 11.63 -23.67 16.24
CA GLY A 191 10.39 -24.41 16.51
C GLY A 191 10.46 -25.26 17.79
N ASN A 192 11.61 -25.85 18.08
CA ASN A 192 11.82 -26.63 19.30
C ASN A 192 11.75 -25.75 20.55
N PHE A 193 12.23 -24.52 20.48
CA PHE A 193 12.09 -23.54 21.55
C PHE A 193 10.61 -23.26 21.86
N ILE A 194 9.78 -23.02 20.85
CA ILE A 194 8.33 -22.77 21.04
C ILE A 194 7.64 -23.99 21.68
N LYS A 195 7.94 -25.20 21.20
CA LYS A 195 7.45 -26.46 21.80
C LYS A 195 7.89 -26.59 23.26
N LYS A 196 9.13 -26.22 23.57
CA LYS A 196 9.64 -26.25 24.94
C LYS A 196 8.89 -25.29 25.87
N CYS A 197 8.58 -24.08 25.41
CA CYS A 197 7.75 -23.14 26.16
C CYS A 197 6.35 -23.73 26.45
N GLN A 198 5.74 -24.41 25.48
CA GLN A 198 4.45 -25.09 25.66
C GLN A 198 4.54 -26.19 26.73
N GLU A 199 5.56 -27.07 26.66
CA GLU A 199 5.78 -28.15 27.63
C GLU A 199 5.96 -27.61 29.05
N LEU A 200 6.82 -26.60 29.24
CA LEU A 200 7.09 -26.00 30.55
C LEU A 200 5.80 -25.45 31.16
N ARG A 201 4.99 -24.76 30.36
CA ARG A 201 3.73 -24.19 30.83
C ARG A 201 2.69 -25.25 31.22
N GLN A 202 2.65 -26.38 30.50
CA GLN A 202 1.80 -27.53 30.86
C GLN A 202 2.23 -28.16 32.19
N LEU A 203 3.54 -28.32 32.40
CA LEU A 203 4.11 -28.85 33.65
C LEU A 203 3.82 -27.96 34.86
N GLU A 204 3.84 -26.64 34.68
CA GLU A 204 3.59 -25.66 35.75
C GLU A 204 2.10 -25.54 36.13
N GLY A 205 1.18 -26.25 35.48
CA GLY A 205 -0.26 -26.15 35.74
C GLY A 205 -0.87 -24.80 35.35
N LYS A 206 -0.12 -23.93 34.64
CA LYS A 206 -0.55 -22.61 34.14
C LYS A 206 -1.43 -22.72 32.89
N VAL A 207 -2.48 -23.54 32.98
CA VAL A 207 -3.44 -23.77 31.88
C VAL A 207 -4.30 -22.53 31.63
N ALA A 208 -4.60 -21.77 32.69
CA ALA A 208 -5.44 -20.58 32.61
C ALA A 208 -4.62 -19.31 32.31
N THR A 209 -4.41 -19.00 31.04
CA THR A 209 -4.26 -17.59 30.62
C THR A 209 -5.59 -16.87 30.87
N LYS A 210 -5.57 -15.60 31.28
CA LYS A 210 -6.80 -14.80 31.40
C LYS A 210 -7.47 -14.67 30.03
N THR A 211 -8.46 -15.52 29.75
CA THR A 211 -9.26 -15.50 28.52
C THR A 211 -10.51 -14.63 28.64
N ASP A 212 -10.64 -13.82 29.70
CA ASP A 212 -11.83 -12.98 29.93
C ASP A 212 -12.13 -12.06 28.74
N ASP A 213 -11.07 -11.64 28.04
CA ASP A 213 -11.12 -10.78 26.86
C ASP A 213 -11.18 -11.53 25.52
N LEU A 214 -11.15 -12.86 25.53
CA LEU A 214 -11.13 -13.70 24.35
C LEU A 214 -12.39 -14.56 24.28
N GLU A 215 -12.84 -14.87 23.07
CA GLU A 215 -13.90 -15.84 22.81
C GLU A 215 -13.42 -16.88 21.79
N LEU A 216 -14.04 -18.05 21.82
CA LEU A 216 -13.69 -19.15 20.93
C LEU A 216 -14.69 -19.17 19.76
N VAL A 217 -14.18 -19.05 18.53
CA VAL A 217 -14.96 -19.08 17.29
C VAL A 217 -14.28 -20.02 16.31
N GLU A 218 -14.99 -21.02 15.78
CA GLU A 218 -14.43 -22.04 14.87
C GLU A 218 -13.15 -22.70 15.42
N ASP A 219 -13.15 -23.01 16.73
CA ASP A 219 -11.99 -23.52 17.48
C ASP A 219 -10.77 -22.60 17.60
N ILE A 220 -10.89 -21.33 17.20
CA ILE A 220 -9.83 -20.32 17.26
C ILE A 220 -10.15 -19.28 18.32
N TRP A 221 -9.15 -18.88 19.11
CA TRP A 221 -9.29 -17.79 20.07
C TRP A 221 -9.22 -16.44 19.36
N VAL A 222 -10.27 -15.64 19.51
CA VAL A 222 -10.37 -14.30 18.95
C VAL A 222 -10.62 -13.27 20.06
N LYS A 223 -10.11 -12.05 19.87
CA LYS A 223 -10.32 -10.95 20.80
C LYS A 223 -11.78 -10.46 20.76
N LYS A 224 -12.47 -10.48 21.90
CA LYS A 224 -13.86 -10.03 22.02
C LYS A 224 -14.03 -8.58 21.57
N SER A 225 -15.17 -8.29 20.94
CA SER A 225 -15.58 -6.90 20.70
C SER A 225 -15.99 -6.21 22.00
N ARG A 226 -15.60 -4.94 22.14
CA ARG A 226 -15.93 -4.08 23.28
C ARG A 226 -16.69 -2.82 22.84
N VAL A 227 -17.44 -2.90 21.73
CA VAL A 227 -18.16 -1.73 21.24
C VAL A 227 -19.47 -1.56 22.01
N HIS A 228 -19.52 -0.49 22.79
CA HIS A 228 -20.70 -0.04 23.49
C HIS A 228 -21.11 1.34 22.96
N PRO A 229 -22.40 1.55 22.65
CA PRO A 229 -22.88 2.86 22.23
C PRO A 229 -22.66 3.88 23.35
N ILE A 230 -21.99 5.00 23.03
CA ILE A 230 -21.81 6.10 23.99
C ILE A 230 -23.14 6.85 24.10
N LYS A 231 -23.72 6.88 25.30
CA LYS A 231 -24.90 7.71 25.60
C LYS A 231 -24.48 9.16 25.82
N ASN A 232 -25.12 10.07 25.08
CA ASN A 232 -25.19 11.52 25.28
C ASN A 232 -23.89 12.24 25.66
N SER A 233 -23.32 12.96 24.70
CA SER A 233 -22.37 14.04 24.98
C SER A 233 -23.09 15.38 25.09
N HIS A 234 -22.73 16.18 26.09
CA HIS A 234 -23.17 17.59 26.13
C HIS A 234 -22.61 18.38 24.94
N ALA A 235 -23.40 19.33 24.44
CA ALA A 235 -22.97 20.23 23.38
C ALA A 235 -21.81 21.11 23.86
N VAL A 236 -20.66 21.01 23.21
CA VAL A 236 -19.48 21.84 23.49
C VAL A 236 -19.42 22.99 22.48
N SER A 237 -19.11 24.19 22.95
CA SER A 237 -18.97 25.37 22.08
C SER A 237 -17.68 25.27 21.24
N TYR A 238 -17.81 25.47 19.93
CA TYR A 238 -16.69 25.39 19.00
C TYR A 238 -15.73 26.60 19.09
N PRO A 239 -14.40 26.38 19.16
CA PRO A 239 -13.41 27.46 19.26
C PRO A 239 -13.25 28.21 17.92
N LYS A 240 -13.93 29.35 17.77
CA LYS A 240 -13.87 30.14 16.52
C LYS A 240 -12.53 30.84 16.28
N SER A 241 -11.83 31.26 17.35
CA SER A 241 -10.60 32.05 17.24
C SER A 241 -9.36 31.15 17.05
N LYS A 242 -8.36 31.67 16.33
CA LYS A 242 -7.06 31.00 16.12
C LYS A 242 -6.39 30.64 17.46
N LYS A 243 -6.27 31.61 18.38
CA LYS A 243 -5.63 31.40 19.69
C LYS A 243 -6.29 30.29 20.53
N ALA A 244 -7.62 30.17 20.47
CA ALA A 244 -8.32 29.10 21.18
C ALA A 244 -7.98 27.72 20.61
N LYS A 245 -7.90 27.61 19.28
CA LYS A 245 -7.49 26.38 18.60
C LYS A 245 -6.04 25.99 18.88
N GLU A 246 -5.12 26.96 18.87
CA GLU A 246 -3.70 26.75 19.20
C GLU A 246 -3.53 26.20 20.62
N LYS A 247 -4.28 26.73 21.59
CA LYS A 247 -4.28 26.24 22.97
C LYS A 247 -4.72 24.78 23.07
N ILE A 248 -5.71 24.39 22.28
CA ILE A 248 -6.27 23.03 22.26
C ILE A 248 -5.31 22.05 21.59
N LEU A 249 -4.73 22.43 20.45
CA LEU A 249 -3.83 21.56 19.68
C LEU A 249 -2.39 21.55 20.21
N GLY A 250 -2.03 22.46 21.12
CA GLY A 250 -0.68 22.58 21.67
C GLY A 250 0.37 23.05 20.66
N LYS A 251 -0.04 23.63 19.53
CA LYS A 251 0.85 24.09 18.46
C LYS A 251 0.35 25.37 17.80
N SER A 252 1.26 26.11 17.17
CA SER A 252 0.88 27.31 16.40
C SER A 252 0.18 26.92 15.10
N LEU A 253 -0.80 27.73 14.70
CA LEU A 253 -1.54 27.56 13.46
C LEU A 253 -1.28 28.75 12.55
N SER A 254 -1.55 28.60 11.26
CA SER A 254 -1.69 29.75 10.37
C SER A 254 -3.09 30.37 10.49
N ASN A 255 -3.27 31.54 9.87
CA ASN A 255 -4.61 32.11 9.74
C ASN A 255 -5.50 31.29 8.80
N GLU A 256 -4.92 30.65 7.78
CA GLU A 256 -5.68 29.92 6.78
C GLU A 256 -6.10 28.53 7.27
N GLN A 257 -5.27 27.86 8.10
CA GLN A 257 -5.68 26.67 8.86
C GLN A 257 -6.89 26.99 9.75
N ALA A 258 -6.83 28.08 10.52
CA ALA A 258 -7.94 28.48 11.39
C ALA A 258 -9.22 28.81 10.61
N LYS A 259 -9.10 29.38 9.40
CA LYS A 259 -10.24 29.64 8.49
C LYS A 259 -10.78 28.35 7.87
N LEU A 260 -9.93 27.41 7.46
CA LEU A 260 -10.35 26.10 6.94
C LEU A 260 -11.18 25.35 7.99
N MET A 261 -10.68 25.25 9.23
CA MET A 261 -11.42 24.62 10.33
C MET A 261 -12.79 25.28 10.55
N ASN A 262 -12.84 26.62 10.53
CA ASN A 262 -14.10 27.38 10.66
C ASN A 262 -15.04 27.09 9.49
N LEU A 263 -14.51 26.97 8.29
CA LEU A 263 -15.29 26.74 7.08
C LEU A 263 -15.93 25.35 7.09
N ILE A 264 -15.19 24.32 7.50
CA ILE A 264 -15.73 22.96 7.69
C ILE A 264 -16.86 23.00 8.73
N TYR A 265 -16.61 23.61 9.89
CA TYR A 265 -17.63 23.73 10.94
C TYR A 265 -18.89 24.51 10.49
N GLN A 266 -18.74 25.54 9.66
CA GLN A 266 -19.85 26.34 9.15
C GLN A 266 -20.74 25.58 8.16
N ASN A 267 -20.15 24.68 7.37
CA ASN A 267 -20.86 23.86 6.38
C ASN A 267 -21.22 22.47 6.92
N ARG A 268 -21.24 22.29 8.24
CA ARG A 268 -21.78 21.09 8.87
C ARG A 268 -23.28 20.92 8.57
N TYR A 269 -23.73 19.68 8.56
CA TYR A 269 -25.16 19.35 8.51
C TYR A 269 -25.93 20.03 9.67
N SER A 270 -27.12 20.58 9.39
CA SER A 270 -27.97 21.24 10.39
C SER A 270 -29.44 20.82 10.23
N LEU A 271 -29.99 20.18 11.27
CA LEU A 271 -31.40 19.75 11.34
C LEU A 271 -32.43 20.88 11.15
N LYS A 272 -32.01 22.15 11.30
CA LYS A 272 -32.89 23.33 11.18
C LYS A 272 -33.06 23.87 9.75
N LYS A 273 -32.35 23.36 8.75
CA LYS A 273 -32.43 23.85 7.35
C LYS A 273 -33.14 22.81 6.49
N GLU A 274 -34.37 23.10 6.08
CA GLU A 274 -35.23 22.23 5.25
C GLU A 274 -34.89 22.24 3.74
N HIS A 275 -33.85 22.95 3.31
CA HIS A 275 -33.48 23.03 1.89
C HIS A 275 -32.22 22.23 1.56
N LEU A 276 -32.25 21.61 0.37
CA LEU A 276 -31.14 20.97 -0.36
C LEU A 276 -29.79 21.52 0.09
N GLN A 277 -28.98 20.67 0.72
CA GLN A 277 -27.71 21.11 1.28
C GLN A 277 -26.74 21.36 0.14
N GLU A 278 -26.43 22.64 -0.09
CA GLU A 278 -25.42 23.04 -1.09
C GLU A 278 -24.12 22.28 -0.85
N GLU A 279 -23.62 21.64 -1.90
CA GLU A 279 -22.31 21.00 -1.89
C GLU A 279 -21.21 22.07 -1.87
N VAL A 280 -20.15 21.83 -1.11
CA VAL A 280 -19.06 22.80 -0.94
C VAL A 280 -17.75 22.19 -1.39
N THR A 281 -17.07 22.89 -2.29
CA THR A 281 -15.70 22.57 -2.69
C THR A 281 -14.75 23.59 -2.07
N ILE A 282 -13.73 23.11 -1.35
CA ILE A 282 -12.70 23.91 -0.69
C ILE A 282 -11.36 23.56 -1.34
N ASP A 283 -10.92 24.39 -2.27
CA ASP A 283 -9.62 24.26 -2.92
C ASP A 283 -8.55 24.85 -2.01
N VAL A 284 -7.65 23.98 -1.54
CA VAL A 284 -6.56 24.29 -0.61
C VAL A 284 -5.20 24.07 -1.28
N ASN A 285 -4.13 24.58 -0.67
CA ASN A 285 -2.77 24.17 -1.00
C ASN A 285 -2.29 23.06 -0.06
N ARG A 286 -1.24 22.32 -0.46
CA ARG A 286 -0.70 21.14 0.24
C ARG A 286 -0.45 21.39 1.73
N GLU A 287 0.01 22.58 2.09
CA GLU A 287 0.30 23.01 3.47
C GLU A 287 -0.93 23.10 4.39
N LEU A 288 -2.14 23.06 3.84
CA LEU A 288 -3.40 23.06 4.58
C LEU A 288 -4.04 21.67 4.69
N SER A 289 -3.54 20.68 3.96
CA SER A 289 -4.04 19.30 3.98
C SER A 289 -3.41 18.55 5.15
N HIS A 290 -3.94 18.79 6.35
CA HIS A 290 -3.51 18.15 7.59
C HIS A 290 -4.71 17.60 8.36
N PRO A 291 -4.61 16.39 8.95
CA PRO A 291 -5.74 15.75 9.62
C PRO A 291 -6.37 16.59 10.73
N GLU A 292 -5.59 17.36 11.50
CA GLU A 292 -6.12 18.23 12.55
C GLU A 292 -7.07 19.32 12.06
N ASN A 293 -6.93 19.76 10.80
CA ASN A 293 -7.79 20.79 10.22
C ASN A 293 -9.23 20.28 10.02
N VAL A 294 -9.40 18.96 9.88
CA VAL A 294 -10.69 18.29 9.69
C VAL A 294 -11.18 17.64 10.98
N PHE A 295 -10.29 17.01 11.75
CA PHE A 295 -10.66 16.33 12.99
C PHE A 295 -11.11 17.29 14.09
N LEU A 296 -10.48 18.47 14.20
CA LEU A 296 -10.89 19.46 15.19
C LEU A 296 -12.34 19.92 15.00
N PRO A 297 -12.81 20.36 13.82
CA PRO A 297 -14.22 20.71 13.70
C PRO A 297 -15.16 19.51 13.89
N LEU A 298 -14.81 18.30 13.41
CA LEU A 298 -15.61 17.09 13.62
C LEU A 298 -15.86 16.79 15.09
N SER A 299 -14.85 16.94 15.96
CA SER A 299 -15.00 16.65 17.40
C SER A 299 -16.08 17.50 18.10
N TYR A 300 -16.50 18.62 17.51
CA TYR A 300 -17.50 19.51 18.10
C TYR A 300 -18.91 19.38 17.52
N PHE A 301 -19.10 18.85 16.31
CA PHE A 301 -20.43 18.84 15.69
C PHE A 301 -20.98 17.47 15.35
N THR A 302 -20.19 16.40 15.39
CA THR A 302 -20.68 15.07 15.09
C THR A 302 -21.77 14.66 16.10
N PRO A 303 -23.05 14.52 15.72
CA PRO A 303 -24.11 14.08 16.61
C PRO A 303 -23.94 12.60 17.00
N ALA A 304 -24.69 12.15 18.02
CA ALA A 304 -24.79 10.71 18.28
C ALA A 304 -25.70 10.00 17.27
N ASP A 305 -26.74 10.68 16.78
CA ASP A 305 -27.80 10.06 15.96
C ASP A 305 -27.55 10.13 14.44
N PHE A 306 -26.54 10.90 14.00
CA PHE A 306 -26.24 11.09 12.57
C PHE A 306 -24.74 11.09 12.32
N PRO A 307 -24.14 9.93 12.01
CA PRO A 307 -22.71 9.82 11.79
C PRO A 307 -22.22 10.61 10.57
N VAL A 308 -20.93 10.93 10.61
CA VAL A 308 -20.20 11.57 9.51
C VAL A 308 -19.30 10.55 8.83
N LEU A 309 -19.38 10.49 7.51
CA LEU A 309 -18.46 9.74 6.66
C LEU A 309 -17.26 10.63 6.30
N LEU A 310 -16.03 10.13 6.48
CA LEU A 310 -14.80 10.84 6.13
C LEU A 310 -13.92 9.99 5.20
N GLY A 311 -13.88 10.40 3.93
CA GLY A 311 -13.02 9.84 2.90
C GLY A 311 -11.63 10.49 2.92
N TYR A 312 -10.59 9.67 2.82
CA TYR A 312 -9.19 10.11 2.71
C TYR A 312 -8.42 9.20 1.74
N GLU A 313 -7.17 9.55 1.37
CA GLU A 313 -6.33 8.70 0.50
C GLU A 313 -4.96 8.35 1.06
N SER A 314 -4.40 9.17 1.94
CA SER A 314 -3.09 8.91 2.56
C SER A 314 -3.19 8.03 3.82
N ASP A 315 -2.22 7.14 4.05
CA ASP A 315 -2.33 6.10 5.10
C ASP A 315 -2.24 6.62 6.56
N ASN A 316 -1.97 7.92 6.76
CA ASN A 316 -1.71 8.50 8.08
C ASN A 316 -2.96 9.08 8.78
N TRP A 317 -4.11 9.14 8.12
CA TRP A 317 -5.32 9.77 8.67
C TRP A 317 -5.83 9.07 9.92
N TRP A 318 -5.98 7.74 9.88
CA TRP A 318 -6.48 6.95 11.00
C TRP A 318 -5.60 7.08 12.26
N GLN A 319 -4.27 7.04 12.10
CA GLN A 319 -3.33 7.16 13.22
C GLN A 319 -3.38 8.52 13.91
N ASN A 320 -3.74 9.59 13.17
CA ASN A 320 -3.84 10.94 13.72
C ASN A 320 -5.17 11.23 14.42
N TRP A 321 -6.21 10.44 14.17
CA TRP A 321 -7.55 10.64 14.74
C TRP A 321 -7.52 10.71 16.27
N GLN A 322 -6.90 9.71 16.91
CA GLN A 322 -6.85 9.60 18.37
C GLN A 322 -6.06 10.75 19.00
N LYS A 323 -4.96 11.18 18.37
CA LYS A 323 -4.11 12.29 18.85
C LYS A 323 -4.90 13.60 18.93
N VAL A 324 -5.67 13.92 17.89
CA VAL A 324 -6.41 15.18 17.82
C VAL A 324 -7.68 15.14 18.68
N THR A 325 -8.44 14.05 18.63
CA THR A 325 -9.73 13.98 19.34
C THR A 325 -9.56 13.99 20.86
N ASN A 326 -8.60 13.22 21.40
CA ASN A 326 -8.30 13.19 22.83
C ASN A 326 -7.82 14.55 23.37
N ALA A 327 -7.11 15.34 22.56
CA ALA A 327 -6.67 16.68 22.94
C ALA A 327 -7.81 17.73 22.83
N SER A 328 -8.75 17.52 21.91
CA SER A 328 -9.71 18.56 21.52
C SER A 328 -10.92 18.74 22.41
N THR A 329 -11.46 17.65 22.96
CA THR A 329 -12.71 17.68 23.71
C THR A 329 -12.68 16.69 24.86
N SER A 330 -13.38 16.99 25.96
CA SER A 330 -13.69 15.99 27.01
C SER A 330 -14.69 14.91 26.55
N ARG A 331 -15.10 14.95 25.27
CA ARG A 331 -15.97 13.98 24.62
C ARG A 331 -15.10 12.97 23.88
N THR A 332 -15.26 11.70 24.22
CA THR A 332 -14.75 10.60 23.39
C THR A 332 -15.73 10.38 22.24
N LEU A 333 -15.29 10.59 21.00
CA LEU A 333 -16.06 10.19 19.82
C LEU A 333 -15.80 8.72 19.51
N LEU A 334 -16.86 7.96 19.21
CA LEU A 334 -16.70 6.63 18.61
C LEU A 334 -16.39 6.81 17.13
N ALA A 335 -15.19 6.43 16.71
CA ALA A 335 -14.84 6.35 15.30
C ALA A 335 -14.37 4.96 14.96
N MET A 336 -14.62 4.55 13.72
CA MET A 336 -14.08 3.32 13.16
C MET A 336 -13.45 3.58 11.79
N HIS A 337 -12.54 2.72 11.40
CA HIS A 337 -12.01 2.66 10.05
C HIS A 337 -12.71 1.54 9.29
N TYR A 338 -13.41 1.89 8.21
CA TYR A 338 -14.04 0.94 7.31
C TYR A 338 -13.03 0.35 6.32
N TYR A 339 -13.06 -0.98 6.18
CA TYR A 339 -12.36 -1.71 5.14
C TYR A 339 -13.37 -2.47 4.26
N PRO A 340 -13.10 -2.70 2.96
CA PRO A 340 -13.90 -3.58 2.11
C PRO A 340 -13.91 -5.03 2.57
N ASP A 341 -14.97 -5.77 2.25
CA ASP A 341 -15.18 -7.15 2.71
C ASP A 341 -13.98 -8.08 2.45
N LYS A 342 -13.38 -8.01 1.26
CA LYS A 342 -12.24 -8.84 0.84
C LYS A 342 -10.96 -8.63 1.66
N GLN A 343 -10.91 -7.60 2.51
CA GLN A 343 -9.79 -7.31 3.40
C GLN A 343 -9.98 -7.94 4.79
N TYR A 344 -11.15 -8.47 5.11
CA TYR A 344 -11.38 -9.20 6.36
C TYR A 344 -11.03 -10.67 6.22
N ILE A 345 -10.52 -11.23 7.32
CA ILE A 345 -10.34 -12.67 7.46
C ILE A 345 -11.70 -13.36 7.62
N ASP A 346 -11.85 -14.50 6.96
CA ASP A 346 -12.93 -15.45 7.19
C ASP A 346 -12.43 -16.55 8.13
N LEU A 347 -12.99 -16.60 9.35
CA LEU A 347 -12.54 -17.54 10.39
C LEU A 347 -12.82 -19.00 10.04
N HIS A 348 -13.90 -19.27 9.31
CA HIS A 348 -14.23 -20.63 8.91
C HIS A 348 -13.22 -21.14 7.88
N ARG A 349 -12.95 -20.34 6.84
CA ARG A 349 -11.93 -20.66 5.83
C ARG A 349 -10.54 -20.78 6.44
N PHE A 350 -10.19 -19.88 7.35
CA PHE A 350 -8.92 -19.97 8.06
C PHE A 350 -8.84 -21.26 8.89
N SER A 351 -9.91 -21.63 9.61
CA SER A 351 -9.98 -22.89 10.37
C SER A 351 -9.83 -24.14 9.49
N GLN A 352 -10.50 -24.17 8.33
CA GLN A 352 -10.33 -25.24 7.34
C GLN A 352 -8.88 -25.34 6.86
N MET A 353 -8.24 -24.21 6.55
CA MET A 353 -6.84 -24.17 6.12
C MET A 353 -5.89 -24.66 7.23
N LEU A 354 -6.24 -24.47 8.50
CA LEU A 354 -5.49 -25.03 9.64
C LEU A 354 -5.62 -26.57 9.76
N SER A 355 -6.42 -27.24 8.94
CA SER A 355 -6.47 -28.72 8.94
C SER A 355 -5.28 -29.34 8.21
N GLN A 356 -4.57 -28.58 7.38
CA GLN A 356 -3.39 -29.04 6.64
C GLN A 356 -2.12 -28.41 7.20
N ILE A 357 -1.05 -29.22 7.31
CA ILE A 357 0.27 -28.73 7.70
C ILE A 357 0.92 -28.10 6.46
N PRO A 358 1.40 -26.84 6.55
CA PRO A 358 2.07 -26.18 5.43
C PRO A 358 3.35 -26.89 5.00
N ASP A 359 3.62 -26.91 3.70
CA ASP A 359 4.86 -27.39 3.08
C ASP A 359 5.90 -26.27 2.89
N GLN A 360 5.48 -25.00 2.99
CA GLN A 360 6.33 -23.82 2.82
C GLN A 360 6.48 -23.03 4.13
N LYS A 361 7.72 -22.67 4.47
CA LYS A 361 8.06 -21.87 5.67
C LYS A 361 7.24 -20.58 5.74
N PHE A 362 7.11 -19.86 4.62
CA PHE A 362 6.37 -18.60 4.56
C PHE A 362 4.89 -18.78 4.93
N THR A 363 4.22 -19.77 4.34
CA THR A 363 2.83 -20.12 4.67
C THR A 363 2.69 -20.52 6.14
N SER A 364 3.65 -21.28 6.67
CA SER A 364 3.66 -21.65 8.09
C SER A 364 3.74 -20.43 9.01
N ILE A 365 4.68 -19.52 8.75
CA ILE A 365 4.81 -18.27 9.51
C ILE A 365 3.52 -17.46 9.43
N LEU A 366 2.90 -17.31 8.24
CA LEU A 366 1.64 -16.57 8.10
C LEU A 366 0.50 -17.19 8.92
N GLN A 367 0.37 -18.52 8.94
CA GLN A 367 -0.64 -19.19 9.76
C GLN A 367 -0.42 -18.94 11.26
N MET A 368 0.82 -19.08 11.74
CA MET A 368 1.15 -18.83 13.14
C MET A 368 0.98 -17.35 13.52
N MET A 369 1.38 -16.44 12.63
CA MET A 369 1.21 -14.99 12.77
C MET A 369 -0.28 -14.61 12.88
N ILE A 370 -1.15 -15.16 12.04
CA ILE A 370 -2.60 -14.91 12.10
C ILE A 370 -3.19 -15.46 13.41
N LEU A 371 -2.77 -16.64 13.87
CA LEU A 371 -3.22 -17.19 15.15
C LEU A 371 -2.90 -16.27 16.34
N VAL A 372 -1.70 -15.67 16.36
CA VAL A 372 -1.33 -14.67 17.36
C VAL A 372 -2.16 -13.39 17.17
N TRP A 373 -2.23 -12.88 15.95
CA TRP A 373 -2.94 -11.63 15.62
C TRP A 373 -4.43 -11.67 15.98
N LEU A 374 -5.11 -12.80 15.78
CA LEU A 374 -6.52 -12.97 16.15
C LEU A 374 -6.78 -12.77 17.65
N THR A 375 -5.79 -13.05 18.51
CA THR A 375 -5.87 -12.78 19.95
C THR A 375 -5.70 -11.29 20.31
N GLN A 376 -5.31 -10.46 19.35
CA GLN A 376 -4.94 -9.04 19.54
C GLN A 376 -5.87 -8.08 18.77
N THR A 377 -6.23 -8.42 17.54
CA THR A 377 -6.94 -7.54 16.60
C THR A 377 -8.31 -7.09 17.12
N GLN A 378 -8.63 -5.82 16.87
CA GLN A 378 -9.96 -5.27 17.13
C GLN A 378 -10.85 -5.25 15.88
N THR A 379 -10.28 -5.38 14.69
CA THR A 379 -11.05 -5.25 13.45
C THR A 379 -11.19 -6.58 12.71
N GLY A 380 -10.17 -7.43 12.74
CA GLY A 380 -10.07 -8.59 11.85
C GLY A 380 -9.75 -8.23 10.39
N SER A 381 -9.30 -6.99 10.12
CA SER A 381 -8.79 -6.58 8.82
C SER A 381 -7.35 -7.04 8.64
N LEU A 382 -7.10 -7.85 7.60
CA LEU A 382 -5.77 -8.35 7.24
C LEU A 382 -4.77 -7.23 6.91
N VAL A 383 -5.25 -6.01 6.62
CA VAL A 383 -4.40 -4.81 6.42
C VAL A 383 -3.55 -4.53 7.66
N GLU A 384 -4.04 -4.85 8.86
CA GLU A 384 -3.30 -4.68 10.12
C GLU A 384 -1.98 -5.46 10.17
N LEU A 385 -1.86 -6.55 9.40
CA LEU A 385 -0.65 -7.37 9.34
C LEU A 385 0.48 -6.71 8.54
N GLY A 386 0.21 -5.61 7.82
CA GLY A 386 1.19 -4.91 6.97
C GLY A 386 1.72 -5.72 5.76
N LEU A 387 1.36 -7.00 5.67
CA LEU A 387 1.76 -7.94 4.61
C LEU A 387 0.63 -8.23 3.62
N TYR A 388 -0.58 -7.75 3.89
CA TYR A 388 -1.74 -8.05 3.07
C TYR A 388 -1.57 -7.52 1.63
N GLN A 389 -1.61 -8.45 0.69
CA GLN A 389 -1.70 -8.19 -0.73
C GLN A 389 -2.86 -9.00 -1.29
N GLN A 390 -3.86 -8.32 -1.83
CA GLN A 390 -5.08 -8.95 -2.35
C GLN A 390 -4.77 -9.97 -3.49
N SER A 391 -3.67 -9.78 -4.21
CA SER A 391 -3.21 -10.69 -5.27
C SER A 391 -2.48 -11.93 -4.77
N HIS A 392 -2.12 -12.00 -3.49
CA HIS A 392 -1.35 -13.12 -2.95
C HIS A 392 -2.27 -14.32 -2.68
N SER A 393 -1.87 -15.51 -3.16
CA SER A 393 -2.66 -16.74 -3.11
C SER A 393 -3.13 -17.10 -1.71
N PHE A 394 -2.26 -17.01 -0.72
CA PHE A 394 -2.61 -17.26 0.69
C PHE A 394 -3.78 -16.38 1.17
N PHE A 395 -3.71 -15.06 0.98
CA PHE A 395 -4.75 -14.15 1.46
C PHE A 395 -6.07 -14.37 0.72
N GLN A 396 -6.04 -14.77 -0.55
CA GLN A 396 -7.25 -15.15 -1.30
C GLN A 396 -7.92 -16.42 -0.76
N GLN A 397 -7.19 -17.28 -0.06
CA GLN A 397 -7.75 -18.50 0.52
C GLN A 397 -8.44 -18.24 1.87
N VAL A 398 -7.98 -17.23 2.62
CA VAL A 398 -8.45 -16.95 3.99
C VAL A 398 -9.32 -15.70 4.08
N ASN A 399 -9.40 -14.88 3.05
CA ASN A 399 -10.26 -13.71 3.05
C ASN A 399 -11.70 -14.07 2.71
N TYR A 400 -12.59 -13.15 3.04
CA TYR A 400 -13.97 -13.23 2.63
C TYR A 400 -14.14 -13.07 1.10
N GLN A 401 -15.06 -13.83 0.51
CA GLN A 401 -15.30 -13.82 -0.95
C GLN A 401 -16.76 -13.58 -1.39
N SER A 402 -17.79 -14.06 -0.67
CA SER A 402 -19.20 -13.79 -1.02
C SER A 402 -20.19 -14.03 0.14
N ALA A 403 -21.28 -13.25 0.12
CA ALA A 403 -22.37 -13.31 1.11
C ALA A 403 -23.29 -14.51 0.95
N ASP A 404 -23.42 -15.05 -0.26
CA ASP A 404 -24.38 -16.11 -0.57
C ASP A 404 -24.05 -17.45 0.13
N PHE A 405 -22.80 -17.68 0.51
CA PHE A 405 -22.34 -18.94 1.12
C PHE A 405 -21.96 -18.79 2.60
N TYR A 406 -21.45 -17.62 2.98
CA TYR A 406 -21.06 -17.31 4.35
C TYR A 406 -21.69 -15.98 4.79
N PRO A 407 -23.05 -15.92 4.86
CA PRO A 407 -23.74 -14.71 5.28
C PRO A 407 -23.37 -14.28 6.72
N ASP A 408 -22.74 -15.21 7.46
CA ASP A 408 -22.49 -15.11 8.89
C ASP A 408 -21.02 -14.89 9.27
N SER A 409 -20.20 -14.29 8.40
CA SER A 409 -18.80 -13.97 8.74
C SER A 409 -18.67 -13.12 10.01
N TYR A 410 -17.92 -13.65 10.99
CA TYR A 410 -17.79 -13.08 12.33
C TYR A 410 -17.31 -11.61 12.30
N TYR A 411 -16.25 -11.31 11.54
CA TYR A 411 -15.70 -9.95 11.50
C TYR A 411 -16.53 -8.98 10.67
N LEU A 412 -17.27 -9.45 9.65
CA LEU A 412 -18.20 -8.57 8.92
C LEU A 412 -19.41 -8.20 9.79
N LYS A 413 -19.97 -9.15 10.54
CA LYS A 413 -21.03 -8.88 11.53
C LYS A 413 -20.57 -7.87 12.58
N ARG A 414 -19.35 -8.07 13.09
CA ARG A 414 -18.72 -7.14 14.02
C ARG A 414 -18.58 -5.76 13.39
N ARG A 415 -17.89 -5.63 12.25
CA ARG A 415 -17.74 -4.36 11.51
C ARG A 415 -19.08 -3.65 11.32
N ASN A 416 -20.11 -4.36 10.85
CA ASN A 416 -21.41 -3.76 10.60
C ASN A 416 -22.06 -3.25 11.90
N SER A 417 -21.94 -4.00 12.99
CA SER A 417 -22.41 -3.56 14.32
C SER A 417 -21.63 -2.36 14.87
N GLU A 418 -20.32 -2.33 14.68
CA GLU A 418 -19.45 -1.21 15.06
C GLU A 418 -19.78 0.04 14.25
N MET A 419 -20.06 -0.12 12.95
CA MET A 419 -20.48 0.95 12.06
C MET A 419 -21.77 1.59 12.57
N GLN A 420 -22.80 0.80 12.91
CA GLN A 420 -24.06 1.32 13.47
C GLN A 420 -23.89 2.09 14.79
N CYS A 421 -22.82 1.85 15.54
CA CYS A 421 -22.51 2.59 16.78
C CYS A 421 -21.55 3.77 16.56
N ALA A 422 -20.91 3.87 15.40
CA ALA A 422 -19.89 4.87 15.12
C ALA A 422 -20.53 6.25 14.91
N GLN A 423 -19.85 7.29 15.39
CA GLN A 423 -20.16 8.69 15.13
C GLN A 423 -19.37 9.21 13.92
N VAL A 424 -18.18 8.66 13.68
CA VAL A 424 -17.38 8.94 12.49
C VAL A 424 -16.92 7.62 11.87
N VAL A 425 -17.15 7.45 10.58
CA VAL A 425 -16.61 6.33 9.82
C VAL A 425 -15.60 6.89 8.84
N LEU A 426 -14.33 6.53 9.05
CA LEU A 426 -13.25 6.87 8.13
C LEU A 426 -13.14 5.76 7.08
N PHE A 427 -12.85 6.12 5.83
CA PHE A 427 -12.66 5.15 4.76
C PHE A 427 -11.67 5.67 3.71
N ARG A 428 -10.95 4.75 3.05
CA ARG A 428 -10.15 5.12 1.87
C ARG A 428 -11.06 5.28 0.67
N GLN A 429 -11.00 6.42 -0.02
CA GLN A 429 -11.96 6.74 -1.08
C GLN A 429 -11.87 5.73 -2.23
N LYS A 430 -10.66 5.35 -2.65
CA LYS A 430 -10.42 4.33 -3.67
C LYS A 430 -11.04 2.98 -3.31
N ASP A 431 -10.98 2.58 -2.04
CA ASP A 431 -11.43 1.26 -1.60
C ASP A 431 -12.96 1.17 -1.63
N VAL A 432 -13.64 2.22 -1.19
CA VAL A 432 -15.11 2.28 -1.17
C VAL A 432 -15.69 2.55 -2.55
N LEU A 433 -15.11 3.46 -3.32
CA LEU A 433 -15.65 3.81 -4.64
C LEU A 433 -15.51 2.66 -5.65
N LEU A 434 -14.47 1.82 -5.52
CA LEU A 434 -14.37 0.57 -6.28
C LEU A 434 -15.35 -0.50 -5.82
N ALA A 435 -15.85 -0.42 -4.59
CA ALA A 435 -16.79 -1.36 -3.99
C ALA A 435 -18.26 -0.87 -4.04
N ASN A 436 -18.55 0.20 -4.80
CA ASN A 436 -19.84 0.88 -4.88
C ASN A 436 -20.29 1.51 -3.54
N PHE A 437 -20.23 2.84 -3.46
CA PHE A 437 -20.43 3.57 -2.21
C PHE A 437 -21.79 3.30 -1.55
N ASP A 438 -22.87 3.30 -2.34
CA ASP A 438 -24.21 3.17 -1.78
C ASP A 438 -24.50 1.75 -1.33
N GLU A 439 -23.94 0.74 -1.99
CA GLU A 439 -24.02 -0.65 -1.53
C GLU A 439 -23.32 -0.81 -0.17
N VAL A 440 -22.16 -0.18 -0.01
CA VAL A 440 -21.38 -0.21 1.24
C VAL A 440 -22.11 0.48 2.40
N PHE A 441 -22.75 1.62 2.15
CA PHE A 441 -23.34 2.46 3.20
C PHE A 441 -24.88 2.54 3.15
N GLN A 442 -25.55 1.63 2.44
CA GLN A 442 -27.01 1.64 2.24
C GLN A 442 -27.78 1.68 3.56
N ASP A 443 -27.36 0.86 4.51
CA ASP A 443 -27.99 0.70 5.82
C ASP A 443 -27.42 1.63 6.88
N PHE A 444 -26.57 2.59 6.49
CA PHE A 444 -25.93 3.51 7.42
C PHE A 444 -26.56 4.91 7.33
N ALA A 445 -27.20 5.35 8.42
CA ALA A 445 -27.96 6.60 8.46
C ALA A 445 -27.07 7.86 8.61
N TYR A 446 -26.09 8.05 7.71
CA TYR A 446 -25.24 9.23 7.70
C TYR A 446 -25.98 10.47 7.14
N ARG A 447 -25.53 11.66 7.55
CA ARG A 447 -26.08 12.95 7.05
C ARG A 447 -25.04 13.87 6.45
N GLN A 448 -23.76 13.48 6.51
CA GLN A 448 -22.68 14.26 5.97
C GLN A 448 -21.53 13.36 5.51
N VAL A 449 -20.97 13.69 4.36
CA VAL A 449 -19.76 13.09 3.80
C VAL A 449 -18.72 14.19 3.58
N ILE A 450 -17.51 13.96 4.07
CA ILE A 450 -16.35 14.81 3.82
C ILE A 450 -15.36 14.00 3.00
N PHE A 451 -15.01 14.48 1.82
CA PHE A 451 -13.93 13.96 1.00
C PHE A 451 -12.72 14.87 1.18
N GLU A 452 -11.74 14.42 1.95
CA GLU A 452 -10.43 15.07 1.98
C GLU A 452 -9.56 14.52 0.86
N GLU A 453 -8.54 15.25 0.42
CA GLU A 453 -7.69 14.82 -0.68
C GLU A 453 -8.52 14.56 -1.96
N ALA A 454 -9.63 15.29 -2.11
CA ALA A 454 -10.69 15.05 -3.09
C ALA A 454 -10.19 15.07 -4.54
N GLN A 455 -9.03 15.67 -4.81
CA GLN A 455 -8.38 15.64 -6.12
C GLN A 455 -8.10 14.22 -6.63
N TYR A 456 -8.04 13.22 -5.75
CA TYR A 456 -7.88 11.81 -6.11
C TYR A 456 -9.20 11.12 -6.47
N LEU A 457 -10.35 11.78 -6.33
CA LEU A 457 -11.61 11.30 -6.90
C LEU A 457 -11.63 11.39 -8.43
N LEU A 458 -10.90 12.35 -9.01
CA LEU A 458 -10.91 12.61 -10.46
C LEU A 458 -10.36 11.45 -11.31
N PRO A 459 -9.29 10.75 -10.90
CA PRO A 459 -8.88 9.52 -11.56
C PRO A 459 -9.85 8.36 -11.32
N LEU A 460 -10.45 8.26 -10.12
CA LEU A 460 -11.26 7.10 -9.69
C LEU A 460 -12.50 6.84 -10.57
N GLN A 461 -13.12 7.87 -11.13
CA GLN A 461 -14.21 7.73 -12.11
C GLN A 461 -13.84 6.83 -13.31
N LYS A 462 -12.56 6.65 -13.62
CA LYS A 462 -12.08 5.82 -14.74
C LYS A 462 -11.80 4.36 -14.37
N PHE A 463 -11.93 3.98 -13.10
CA PHE A 463 -11.51 2.65 -12.65
C PHE A 463 -12.65 1.64 -12.53
N ASN A 464 -13.91 2.05 -12.68
CA ASN A 464 -15.02 1.09 -12.73
C ASN A 464 -15.00 0.35 -14.08
N HIS A 465 -14.26 -0.76 -14.14
CA HIS A 465 -14.21 -1.61 -15.32
C HIS A 465 -14.22 -3.08 -14.94
N GLN A 466 -15.01 -3.84 -15.67
CA GLN A 466 -15.10 -5.29 -15.54
C GLN A 466 -14.18 -5.90 -16.60
N ARG A 467 -13.21 -6.71 -16.18
CA ARG A 467 -12.24 -7.38 -17.06
C ARG A 467 -12.41 -8.89 -16.98
N VAL A 468 -12.46 -9.54 -18.13
CA VAL A 468 -12.39 -10.99 -18.27
C VAL A 468 -11.20 -11.36 -19.15
N ASP A 469 -10.32 -12.22 -18.62
CA ASP A 469 -9.23 -12.84 -19.38
C ASP A 469 -9.67 -14.24 -19.80
N ILE A 470 -9.85 -14.43 -21.11
CA ILE A 470 -10.36 -15.68 -21.69
C ILE A 470 -9.41 -16.85 -21.40
N GLN A 471 -8.09 -16.63 -21.42
CA GLN A 471 -7.12 -17.65 -21.08
C GLN A 471 -7.19 -18.07 -19.62
N ASN A 472 -7.38 -17.10 -18.72
CA ASN A 472 -7.55 -17.42 -17.30
C ASN A 472 -8.83 -18.24 -17.06
N LEU A 473 -9.92 -17.86 -17.72
CA LEU A 473 -11.18 -18.61 -17.67
C LEU A 473 -11.01 -20.04 -18.21
N GLN A 474 -10.36 -20.21 -19.36
CA GLN A 474 -10.03 -21.53 -19.91
C GLN A 474 -9.18 -22.37 -18.95
N LYS A 475 -8.17 -21.77 -18.32
CA LYS A 475 -7.31 -22.46 -17.35
C LYS A 475 -8.11 -22.94 -16.15
N LEU A 476 -8.98 -22.09 -15.62
CA LEU A 476 -9.84 -22.40 -14.48
C LEU A 476 -10.80 -23.55 -14.82
N ILE A 477 -11.48 -23.49 -15.97
CA ILE A 477 -12.37 -24.57 -16.45
C ILE A 477 -11.59 -25.88 -16.63
N ASN A 478 -10.40 -25.84 -17.24
CA ASN A 478 -9.56 -27.02 -17.42
C ASN A 478 -9.10 -27.63 -16.11
N GLN A 479 -8.84 -26.82 -15.07
CA GLN A 479 -8.50 -27.31 -13.73
C GLN A 479 -9.71 -28.03 -13.11
N THR A 480 -10.91 -27.46 -13.22
CA THR A 480 -12.13 -28.10 -12.72
C THR A 480 -12.41 -29.40 -13.45
N LEU A 481 -12.30 -29.43 -14.79
CA LEU A 481 -12.52 -30.63 -15.59
C LEU A 481 -11.57 -31.79 -15.24
N LYS A 482 -10.35 -31.49 -14.75
CA LYS A 482 -9.41 -32.51 -14.28
C LYS A 482 -9.81 -33.11 -12.93
N ALA A 483 -10.43 -32.31 -12.06
CA ALA A 483 -10.92 -32.76 -10.77
C ALA A 483 -12.28 -33.48 -10.90
N GLU A 484 -13.19 -32.90 -11.67
CA GLU A 484 -14.55 -33.37 -11.87
C GLU A 484 -15.02 -33.09 -13.32
N PRO A 485 -15.03 -34.12 -14.20
CA PRO A 485 -15.40 -33.93 -15.59
C PRO A 485 -16.91 -33.71 -15.76
N HIS A 486 -17.30 -32.49 -16.18
CA HIS A 486 -18.70 -32.12 -16.42
C HIS A 486 -18.96 -31.85 -17.92
N PRO A 487 -19.94 -32.53 -18.58
CA PRO A 487 -20.22 -32.37 -20.01
C PRO A 487 -20.50 -30.93 -20.45
N LEU A 488 -21.29 -30.17 -19.67
CA LEU A 488 -21.54 -28.75 -19.97
C LEU A 488 -20.26 -27.90 -19.94
N MET A 489 -19.32 -28.15 -18.99
CA MET A 489 -18.06 -27.42 -18.95
C MET A 489 -17.18 -27.72 -20.16
N VAL A 490 -17.22 -28.96 -20.69
CA VAL A 490 -16.53 -29.31 -21.93
C VAL A 490 -17.12 -28.54 -23.12
N SER A 491 -18.45 -28.48 -23.23
CA SER A 491 -19.15 -27.71 -24.27
C SER A 491 -18.85 -26.22 -24.19
N ILE A 492 -18.89 -25.65 -22.99
CA ILE A 492 -18.55 -24.25 -22.71
C ILE A 492 -17.10 -23.96 -23.11
N LEU A 493 -16.16 -24.83 -22.73
CA LEU A 493 -14.74 -24.68 -23.08
C LEU A 493 -14.52 -24.75 -24.60
N SER A 494 -15.21 -25.66 -25.29
CA SER A 494 -15.15 -25.77 -26.75
C SER A 494 -15.64 -24.48 -27.42
N LEU A 495 -16.79 -23.94 -27.00
CA LEU A 495 -17.31 -22.70 -27.55
C LEU A 495 -16.38 -21.51 -27.31
N ILE A 496 -15.80 -21.40 -26.11
CA ILE A 496 -14.82 -20.33 -25.82
C ILE A 496 -13.61 -20.44 -26.75
N ASN A 497 -13.12 -21.66 -26.99
CA ASN A 497 -12.00 -21.88 -27.91
C ASN A 497 -12.35 -21.49 -29.35
N ASP A 498 -13.53 -21.86 -29.83
CA ASP A 498 -14.00 -21.53 -31.18
C ASP A 498 -14.21 -20.02 -31.34
N PHE A 499 -14.82 -19.39 -30.34
CA PHE A 499 -15.02 -17.95 -30.27
C PHE A 499 -13.68 -17.20 -30.30
N GLN A 500 -12.71 -17.61 -29.49
CA GLN A 500 -11.38 -17.01 -29.47
C GLN A 500 -10.67 -17.15 -30.82
N ARG A 501 -10.75 -18.33 -31.47
CA ARG A 501 -10.17 -18.54 -32.81
C ARG A 501 -10.81 -17.61 -33.83
N GLN A 502 -12.13 -17.48 -33.84
CA GLN A 502 -12.82 -16.61 -34.78
C GLN A 502 -12.46 -15.13 -34.58
N VAL A 503 -12.36 -14.66 -33.33
CA VAL A 503 -11.86 -13.30 -33.03
C VAL A 503 -10.43 -13.16 -33.52
N PHE A 504 -9.59 -14.18 -33.32
CA PHE A 504 -8.20 -14.16 -33.75
C PHE A 504 -8.06 -14.09 -35.29
N ASP A 505 -8.76 -14.96 -36.01
CA ASP A 505 -8.66 -15.07 -37.47
C ASP A 505 -9.23 -13.85 -38.20
N GLN A 506 -10.31 -13.24 -37.67
CA GLN A 506 -11.02 -12.16 -38.35
C GLN A 506 -10.50 -10.74 -38.02
N TRP A 507 -9.90 -10.52 -36.84
CA TRP A 507 -9.67 -9.15 -36.33
C TRP A 507 -8.20 -8.84 -35.97
N VAL A 508 -7.32 -9.83 -35.90
CA VAL A 508 -5.93 -9.65 -35.41
C VAL A 508 -5.01 -8.97 -36.41
N SER A 509 -5.35 -9.00 -37.70
CA SER A 509 -4.58 -8.27 -38.71
C SER A 509 -4.86 -6.76 -38.75
N ILE A 510 -5.86 -6.25 -38.01
CA ILE A 510 -6.43 -4.90 -38.27
C ILE A 510 -6.37 -3.94 -37.07
N VAL A 511 -6.51 -4.37 -35.80
CA VAL A 511 -6.53 -3.41 -34.67
C VAL A 511 -6.00 -4.02 -33.36
N SER A 512 -5.16 -3.27 -32.63
CA SER A 512 -4.68 -3.66 -31.29
C SER A 512 -5.73 -3.48 -30.20
N VAL A 513 -6.68 -2.54 -30.34
CA VAL A 513 -7.79 -2.27 -29.39
C VAL A 513 -9.06 -1.93 -30.18
N LYS A 514 -10.16 -2.66 -29.95
CA LYS A 514 -11.47 -2.38 -30.57
C LYS A 514 -12.47 -1.92 -29.51
N LEU A 515 -13.16 -0.82 -29.78
CA LEU A 515 -14.23 -0.28 -28.94
C LEU A 515 -15.58 -0.48 -29.60
N PHE A 516 -16.62 -0.77 -28.80
CA PHE A 516 -17.98 -1.04 -29.24
C PHE A 516 -18.99 -0.13 -28.54
N ASN A 517 -19.92 0.41 -29.32
CA ASN A 517 -21.25 0.80 -28.88
C ASN A 517 -22.27 -0.28 -29.27
N GLU A 518 -23.52 -0.13 -28.83
CA GLU A 518 -24.59 -1.10 -29.10
C GLU A 518 -24.76 -1.39 -30.60
N SER A 519 -24.79 -0.35 -31.43
CA SER A 519 -24.96 -0.49 -32.88
C SER A 519 -23.79 -1.23 -33.55
N GLU A 520 -22.56 -0.96 -33.14
CA GLU A 520 -21.34 -1.63 -33.65
C GLU A 520 -21.29 -3.10 -33.22
N PHE A 521 -21.78 -3.41 -32.01
CA PHE A 521 -21.89 -4.77 -31.53
C PHE A 521 -23.01 -5.55 -32.24
N ALA A 522 -24.17 -4.92 -32.44
CA ALA A 522 -25.29 -5.49 -33.18
C ALA A 522 -24.94 -5.75 -34.67
N ALA A 523 -23.97 -5.02 -35.22
CA ALA A 523 -23.46 -5.20 -36.58
C ALA A 523 -22.45 -6.35 -36.73
N LEU A 524 -22.10 -7.08 -35.65
CA LEU A 524 -21.20 -8.23 -35.74
C LEU A 524 -21.81 -9.37 -36.58
N PRO A 525 -20.98 -10.22 -37.21
CA PRO A 525 -21.45 -11.31 -38.08
C PRO A 525 -22.48 -12.23 -37.39
N GLN A 526 -23.52 -12.66 -38.11
CA GLN A 526 -24.56 -13.55 -37.56
C GLN A 526 -24.02 -14.85 -36.96
N SER A 527 -22.93 -15.40 -37.51
CA SER A 527 -22.26 -16.58 -36.94
C SER A 527 -21.77 -16.35 -35.52
N PHE A 528 -21.22 -15.16 -35.26
CA PHE A 528 -20.73 -14.74 -33.95
C PHE A 528 -21.87 -14.57 -32.95
N GLN A 529 -22.96 -13.93 -33.36
CA GLN A 529 -24.16 -13.77 -32.51
C GLN A 529 -24.77 -15.13 -32.13
N ARG A 530 -24.78 -16.11 -33.04
CA ARG A 530 -25.27 -17.47 -32.74
C ARG A 530 -24.41 -18.18 -31.70
N GLN A 531 -23.09 -18.12 -31.83
CA GLN A 531 -22.16 -18.72 -30.86
C GLN A 531 -22.30 -18.09 -29.48
N LEU A 532 -22.45 -16.75 -29.41
CA LEU A 532 -22.72 -16.06 -28.15
C LEU A 532 -24.01 -16.55 -27.51
N ASN A 533 -25.11 -16.65 -28.27
CA ASN A 533 -26.38 -17.17 -27.74
C ASN A 533 -26.25 -18.63 -27.27
N GLN A 534 -25.46 -19.46 -27.95
CA GLN A 534 -25.19 -20.83 -27.48
C GLN A 534 -24.38 -20.84 -26.18
N LEU A 535 -23.37 -19.98 -26.06
CA LEU A 535 -22.59 -19.82 -24.84
C LEU A 535 -23.47 -19.37 -23.67
N MET A 536 -24.39 -18.43 -23.91
CA MET A 536 -25.38 -17.98 -22.94
C MET A 536 -26.23 -19.14 -22.42
N ASN A 537 -26.79 -19.94 -23.33
CA ASN A 537 -27.68 -21.05 -22.96
C ASN A 537 -26.94 -22.10 -22.13
N TYR A 538 -25.72 -22.51 -22.53
CA TYR A 538 -24.95 -23.48 -21.75
C TYR A 538 -24.53 -22.94 -20.39
N TYR A 539 -24.24 -21.64 -20.30
CA TYR A 539 -23.96 -21.01 -19.01
C TYR A 539 -25.20 -20.99 -18.11
N GLU A 540 -26.37 -20.62 -18.63
CA GLU A 540 -27.62 -20.62 -17.87
C GLU A 540 -27.97 -22.04 -17.38
N GLU A 541 -27.77 -23.07 -18.22
CA GLU A 541 -27.88 -24.49 -17.82
C GLU A 541 -26.87 -24.88 -16.73
N PHE A 542 -25.62 -24.42 -16.84
CA PHE A 542 -24.57 -24.69 -15.86
C PHE A 542 -24.88 -24.03 -14.50
N ILE A 543 -25.38 -22.80 -14.47
CA ILE A 543 -25.78 -22.11 -13.23
C ILE A 543 -26.95 -22.82 -12.57
N ALA A 544 -27.94 -23.25 -13.34
CA ALA A 544 -29.07 -24.02 -12.80
C ALA A 544 -28.59 -25.33 -12.16
N TYR A 545 -27.62 -26.01 -12.78
CA TYR A 545 -26.99 -27.21 -12.22
C TYR A 545 -26.23 -26.92 -10.92
N VAL A 546 -25.36 -25.91 -10.91
CA VAL A 546 -24.58 -25.53 -9.71
C VAL A 546 -25.52 -25.15 -8.56
N SER A 547 -26.56 -24.38 -8.84
CA SER A 547 -27.55 -23.94 -7.84
C SER A 547 -28.38 -25.10 -7.26
N SER A 548 -28.44 -26.24 -7.95
CA SER A 548 -29.17 -27.45 -7.51
C SER A 548 -28.31 -28.47 -6.76
N SER A 549 -26.99 -28.27 -6.71
CA SER A 549 -26.02 -29.22 -6.18
C SER A 549 -25.61 -28.85 -4.75
N ASN A 550 -25.80 -29.77 -3.78
CA ASN A 550 -25.59 -29.53 -2.34
C ASN A 550 -24.12 -29.77 -1.86
N ASN A 551 -23.13 -29.81 -2.75
CA ASN A 551 -21.76 -30.27 -2.44
C ASN A 551 -20.82 -29.12 -2.04
N GLN A 552 -20.58 -28.97 -0.72
CA GLN A 552 -19.83 -27.85 -0.12
C GLN A 552 -18.29 -27.87 -0.32
N GLU A 553 -17.68 -28.91 -0.89
CA GLU A 553 -16.21 -29.03 -1.00
C GLU A 553 -15.63 -28.67 -2.39
N SER A 554 -16.46 -28.57 -3.44
CA SER A 554 -16.04 -28.28 -4.84
C SER A 554 -16.28 -26.82 -5.27
N ASP A 555 -16.79 -25.97 -4.38
CA ASP A 555 -17.50 -24.74 -4.76
C ASP A 555 -16.61 -23.58 -5.23
N HIS A 556 -15.39 -23.41 -4.72
CA HIS A 556 -14.62 -22.17 -4.99
C HIS A 556 -14.16 -22.00 -6.43
N VAL A 557 -13.68 -23.07 -7.06
CA VAL A 557 -13.22 -23.02 -8.46
C VAL A 557 -14.42 -22.79 -9.38
N ILE A 558 -15.54 -23.46 -9.09
CA ILE A 558 -16.81 -23.29 -9.80
C ILE A 558 -17.33 -21.86 -9.64
N LEU A 559 -17.30 -21.28 -8.44
CA LEU A 559 -17.74 -19.91 -8.19
C LEU A 559 -16.91 -18.86 -8.93
N ASN A 560 -15.59 -19.04 -8.97
CA ASN A 560 -14.73 -18.15 -9.74
C ASN A 560 -15.03 -18.28 -11.25
N ILE A 561 -15.34 -19.48 -11.75
CA ILE A 561 -15.81 -19.68 -13.13
C ILE A 561 -17.12 -18.92 -13.34
N VAL A 562 -18.12 -19.11 -12.46
CA VAL A 562 -19.41 -18.42 -12.51
C VAL A 562 -19.24 -16.91 -12.54
N GLN A 563 -18.43 -16.34 -11.64
CA GLN A 563 -18.16 -14.90 -11.60
C GLN A 563 -17.52 -14.38 -12.89
N GLN A 564 -16.50 -15.07 -13.41
CA GLN A 564 -15.86 -14.68 -14.67
C GLN A 564 -16.85 -14.73 -15.84
N PHE A 565 -17.76 -15.70 -15.86
CA PHE A 565 -18.83 -15.73 -16.84
C PHE A 565 -19.81 -14.58 -16.66
N GLN A 566 -20.31 -14.30 -15.45
CA GLN A 566 -21.21 -13.16 -15.22
C GLN A 566 -20.62 -11.85 -15.74
N LEU A 567 -19.33 -11.60 -15.49
CA LEU A 567 -18.61 -10.43 -16.02
C LEU A 567 -18.57 -10.44 -17.55
N LEU A 568 -18.35 -11.61 -18.15
CA LEU A 568 -18.37 -11.79 -19.60
C LEU A 568 -19.77 -11.54 -20.18
N LEU A 569 -20.83 -11.98 -19.50
CA LEU A 569 -22.22 -11.74 -19.90
C LEU A 569 -22.58 -10.26 -19.81
N ALA A 570 -22.19 -9.60 -18.73
CA ALA A 570 -22.39 -8.16 -18.55
C ALA A 570 -21.73 -7.38 -19.70
N TRP A 571 -20.55 -7.81 -20.14
CA TRP A 571 -19.90 -7.25 -21.33
C TRP A 571 -20.78 -7.42 -22.60
N PHE A 572 -21.40 -8.58 -22.82
CA PHE A 572 -22.21 -8.79 -24.02
C PHE A 572 -23.61 -8.15 -24.00
N ARG A 573 -24.17 -7.87 -22.81
CA ARG A 573 -25.57 -7.47 -22.65
C ARG A 573 -25.76 -6.02 -22.21
N ASP A 574 -24.83 -5.44 -21.45
CA ASP A 574 -25.08 -4.19 -20.73
C ASP A 574 -24.52 -2.94 -21.44
N PHE A 575 -25.19 -2.54 -22.53
CA PHE A 575 -24.91 -1.31 -23.26
C PHE A 575 -25.77 -0.16 -22.73
N GLN A 576 -25.21 0.64 -21.84
CA GLN A 576 -25.80 1.87 -21.32
C GLN A 576 -25.14 3.10 -21.98
N GLU A 577 -25.74 4.28 -21.82
CA GLU A 577 -25.11 5.54 -22.28
C GLU A 577 -23.75 5.79 -21.62
N THR A 578 -23.62 5.41 -20.34
CA THR A 578 -22.40 5.58 -19.54
C THR A 578 -21.36 4.49 -19.76
N THR A 579 -21.66 3.42 -20.51
CA THR A 579 -20.74 2.30 -20.70
C THR A 579 -20.04 2.32 -22.05
N VAL A 580 -18.80 1.83 -22.07
CA VAL A 580 -18.02 1.59 -23.29
C VAL A 580 -17.42 0.20 -23.20
N HIS A 581 -17.63 -0.59 -24.24
CA HIS A 581 -17.16 -1.96 -24.30
C HIS A 581 -15.93 -2.05 -25.18
N SER A 582 -14.96 -2.87 -24.78
CA SER A 582 -13.74 -3.06 -25.55
C SER A 582 -13.25 -4.49 -25.47
N TRP A 583 -12.56 -4.91 -26.53
CA TRP A 583 -11.66 -6.05 -26.46
C TRP A 583 -10.28 -5.69 -27.01
N PHE A 584 -9.25 -6.36 -26.53
CA PHE A 584 -7.90 -6.26 -27.10
C PHE A 584 -7.06 -7.49 -26.79
N LEU A 585 -5.95 -7.61 -27.51
CA LEU A 585 -4.96 -8.64 -27.28
C LEU A 585 -3.79 -8.11 -26.46
N GLU A 586 -3.51 -8.76 -25.33
CA GLU A 586 -2.34 -8.50 -24.51
C GLU A 586 -1.50 -9.78 -24.44
N LYS A 587 -0.30 -9.82 -25.05
CA LYS A 587 0.55 -11.03 -25.08
C LYS A 587 -0.19 -12.30 -25.58
N ASN A 588 -0.99 -12.15 -26.65
CA ASN A 588 -1.91 -13.18 -27.18
C ASN A 588 -3.10 -13.54 -26.27
N HIS A 589 -3.30 -12.82 -25.15
CA HIS A 589 -4.47 -12.98 -24.30
C HIS A 589 -5.63 -12.13 -24.79
N LEU A 590 -6.79 -12.73 -25.01
CA LEU A 590 -7.99 -11.99 -25.40
C LEU A 590 -8.68 -11.48 -24.14
N LEU A 591 -8.75 -10.16 -24.03
CA LEU A 591 -9.31 -9.47 -22.88
C LEU A 591 -10.60 -8.76 -23.28
N PHE A 592 -11.66 -9.02 -22.53
CA PHE A 592 -12.92 -8.28 -22.61
C PHE A 592 -12.94 -7.28 -21.45
N ILE A 593 -13.09 -6.00 -21.77
CA ILE A 593 -13.22 -4.94 -20.76
C ILE A 593 -14.46 -4.10 -21.02
N ARG A 594 -15.37 -4.04 -20.04
CA ARG A 594 -16.51 -3.13 -19.99
C ARG A 594 -16.13 -1.99 -19.07
N TYR A 595 -16.05 -0.78 -19.60
CA TYR A 595 -15.83 0.45 -18.85
C TYR A 595 -17.19 1.06 -18.50
N ASP A 596 -17.35 1.47 -17.25
CA ASP A 596 -18.54 2.14 -16.75
C ASP A 596 -18.14 3.53 -16.23
N PHE A 597 -18.59 4.57 -16.92
CA PHE A 597 -18.29 5.96 -16.57
C PHE A 597 -19.43 6.63 -15.80
N THR A 598 -20.33 5.84 -15.22
CA THR A 598 -21.33 6.36 -14.28
C THR A 598 -20.62 7.07 -13.14
N ASN A 599 -21.01 8.31 -12.87
CA ASN A 599 -20.39 9.11 -11.84
C ASN A 599 -20.74 8.56 -10.46
N THR A 600 -19.78 7.91 -9.81
CA THR A 600 -19.92 7.31 -8.47
C THR A 600 -20.26 8.32 -7.38
N ILE A 601 -20.14 9.62 -7.66
CA ILE A 601 -20.53 10.70 -6.73
C ILE A 601 -22.01 11.05 -6.86
N ASP A 602 -22.63 10.80 -8.01
CA ASP A 602 -24.07 10.98 -8.23
C ASP A 602 -24.89 9.88 -7.56
N THR A 603 -24.28 8.72 -7.30
CA THR A 603 -24.95 7.62 -6.60
C THR A 603 -25.12 7.92 -5.11
N LEU A 604 -24.21 8.71 -4.51
CA LEU A 604 -24.25 9.15 -3.11
C LEU A 604 -25.62 9.73 -2.73
N SER A 605 -26.13 9.34 -1.55
CA SER A 605 -27.38 9.85 -0.99
C SER A 605 -27.57 11.36 -1.18
N THR A 606 -28.66 11.74 -1.86
CA THR A 606 -29.04 13.13 -2.13
C THR A 606 -29.34 13.93 -0.86
N ASP A 607 -29.61 13.24 0.25
CA ASP A 607 -29.99 13.84 1.53
C ASP A 607 -28.80 14.16 2.44
N ALA A 608 -27.56 13.81 2.02
CA ALA A 608 -26.35 14.05 2.79
C ALA A 608 -25.60 15.31 2.31
N ALA A 609 -25.14 16.14 3.26
CA ALA A 609 -24.21 17.24 2.97
C ALA A 609 -22.88 16.69 2.46
N LYS A 610 -22.36 17.26 1.37
CA LYS A 610 -21.04 16.88 0.82
C LYS A 610 -20.06 18.05 0.92
N ILE A 611 -18.90 17.79 1.52
CA ILE A 611 -17.76 18.72 1.54
C ILE A 611 -16.59 18.06 0.84
N PHE A 612 -16.08 18.71 -0.20
CA PHE A 612 -14.87 18.29 -0.91
C PHE A 612 -13.73 19.24 -0.54
N ILE A 613 -12.61 18.70 -0.06
CA ILE A 613 -11.42 19.44 0.36
C ILE A 613 -10.24 18.82 -0.40
N GLY A 614 -9.42 19.64 -1.03
CA GLY A 614 -8.31 19.10 -1.79
C GLY A 614 -7.47 20.14 -2.50
N ASN A 615 -6.39 19.67 -3.10
CA ASN A 615 -5.41 20.51 -3.79
C ASN A 615 -5.70 20.57 -5.29
N HIS A 616 -5.66 21.77 -5.85
CA HIS A 616 -5.87 22.03 -7.28
C HIS A 616 -7.23 21.53 -7.78
N LEU A 617 -8.28 21.66 -6.95
CA LEU A 617 -9.66 21.39 -7.37
C LEU A 617 -10.15 22.43 -8.39
N SER A 618 -9.49 23.58 -8.44
CA SER A 618 -9.73 24.61 -9.45
C SER A 618 -8.45 24.95 -10.21
N LEU A 619 -8.58 25.19 -11.52
CA LEU A 619 -7.48 25.63 -12.37
C LEU A 619 -7.64 27.12 -12.72
N PRO A 620 -6.53 27.88 -12.92
CA PRO A 620 -6.60 29.30 -13.27
C PRO A 620 -7.41 29.61 -14.53
N TYR A 621 -7.47 28.66 -15.47
CA TYR A 621 -8.23 28.77 -16.72
C TYR A 621 -9.55 28.00 -16.71
N GLN A 622 -9.86 27.24 -15.66
CA GLN A 622 -11.10 26.47 -15.52
C GLN A 622 -11.40 26.25 -14.04
N LYS A 623 -12.11 27.21 -13.44
CA LYS A 623 -12.33 27.24 -11.99
C LYS A 623 -13.27 26.13 -11.48
N ASN A 624 -14.21 25.69 -12.31
CA ASN A 624 -15.23 24.72 -11.93
C ASN A 624 -14.91 23.30 -12.42
N TYR A 625 -13.68 23.03 -12.88
CA TYR A 625 -13.32 21.73 -13.48
C TYR A 625 -13.70 20.53 -12.58
N PHE A 626 -13.39 20.59 -11.29
CA PHE A 626 -13.71 19.50 -10.36
C PHE A 626 -15.22 19.23 -10.27
N ALA A 627 -16.02 20.28 -10.05
CA ALA A 627 -17.47 20.17 -9.99
C ALA A 627 -18.07 19.70 -11.32
N GLU A 628 -17.58 20.25 -12.43
CA GLU A 628 -17.96 19.85 -13.78
C GLU A 628 -17.68 18.37 -14.07
N LYS A 629 -16.50 17.88 -13.70
CA LYS A 629 -16.08 16.49 -13.93
C LYS A 629 -16.86 15.50 -13.08
N LEU A 630 -17.18 15.89 -11.85
CA LEU A 630 -17.99 15.09 -10.93
C LEU A 630 -19.50 15.41 -11.04
N SER A 631 -19.95 16.06 -12.12
CA SER A 631 -21.36 16.42 -12.37
C SER A 631 -22.09 17.09 -11.19
N LEU A 632 -21.35 17.79 -10.32
CA LEU A 632 -21.87 18.39 -9.10
C LEU A 632 -22.73 19.62 -9.42
N ASN A 633 -23.96 19.63 -8.95
CA ASN A 633 -24.92 20.71 -9.14
C ASN A 633 -24.84 21.72 -7.98
N ASN A 634 -24.89 23.03 -8.27
CA ASN A 634 -24.95 24.10 -7.26
C ASN A 634 -23.77 24.17 -6.26
N VAL A 635 -22.53 23.89 -6.70
CA VAL A 635 -21.35 23.90 -5.83
C VAL A 635 -20.82 25.30 -5.55
N LYS A 636 -20.63 25.64 -4.26
CA LYS A 636 -19.83 26.81 -3.87
C LYS A 636 -18.35 26.45 -3.80
N VAL A 637 -17.57 26.98 -4.75
CA VAL A 637 -16.10 26.85 -4.75
C VAL A 637 -15.49 27.95 -3.87
N LYS A 638 -14.80 27.55 -2.80
CA LYS A 638 -14.01 28.44 -1.94
C LYS A 638 -12.54 28.11 -2.08
N GLN A 639 -11.71 29.13 -2.23
CA GLN A 639 -10.25 28.98 -2.30
C GLN A 639 -9.62 29.47 -0.99
N LEU A 640 -8.75 28.65 -0.41
CA LEU A 640 -7.91 29.00 0.72
C LEU A 640 -6.46 28.65 0.37
N LYS A 641 -5.56 29.62 0.44
CA LYS A 641 -4.14 29.42 0.12
C LYS A 641 -3.31 30.09 1.20
N GLU A 642 -2.27 29.40 1.69
CA GLU A 642 -1.25 30.07 2.49
C GLU A 642 -0.64 31.23 1.71
N LYS A 643 -0.45 32.36 2.39
CA LYS A 643 -0.13 33.62 1.72
C LYS A 643 1.33 33.72 1.26
N GLU A 644 2.23 32.90 1.76
CA GLU A 644 3.65 32.96 1.41
C GLU A 644 4.24 31.55 1.30
N ARG A 645 4.59 31.12 0.09
CA ARG A 645 5.59 30.06 -0.08
C ARG A 645 6.91 30.66 0.36
N THR A 646 7.57 30.03 1.33
CA THR A 646 8.89 30.49 1.81
C THR A 646 9.91 30.52 0.68
N PHE A 647 9.77 29.60 -0.28
CA PHE A 647 10.61 29.49 -1.47
C PHE A 647 9.77 29.19 -2.71
N LEU A 648 10.02 29.94 -3.80
CA LEU A 648 9.47 29.64 -5.11
C LEU A 648 10.49 28.81 -5.90
N PRO A 649 10.09 27.68 -6.50
CA PRO A 649 11.01 26.88 -7.31
C PRO A 649 11.44 27.67 -8.55
N ARG A 650 12.70 27.50 -8.96
CA ARG A 650 13.17 27.96 -10.27
C ARG A 650 12.59 27.05 -11.34
N ILE A 651 11.92 27.64 -12.33
CA ILE A 651 11.27 26.89 -13.40
C ILE A 651 12.03 27.15 -14.69
N GLU A 652 12.48 26.08 -15.32
CA GLU A 652 13.22 26.07 -16.57
C GLU A 652 12.44 25.30 -17.63
N VAL A 653 12.25 25.92 -18.78
CA VAL A 653 11.58 25.29 -19.92
C VAL A 653 12.55 25.22 -21.10
N ALA A 654 12.68 24.03 -21.67
CA ALA A 654 13.52 23.82 -22.84
C ALA A 654 12.99 24.60 -24.05
N GLN A 655 13.84 25.45 -24.62
CA GLN A 655 13.52 26.27 -25.80
C GLN A 655 13.72 25.49 -27.11
N LYS A 656 14.74 24.63 -27.15
CA LYS A 656 15.03 23.69 -28.24
C LYS A 656 14.81 22.27 -27.71
N GLY A 657 14.41 21.37 -28.59
CA GLY A 657 14.10 19.99 -28.20
C GLY A 657 13.57 19.18 -29.38
N ILE A 658 13.79 17.87 -29.31
CA ILE A 658 13.39 16.89 -30.32
C ILE A 658 11.90 17.02 -30.65
N SER A 659 11.57 16.89 -31.94
CA SER A 659 10.18 16.75 -32.41
C SER A 659 9.61 15.41 -31.93
N ILE A 660 8.87 15.44 -30.82
CA ILE A 660 8.33 14.26 -30.14
C ILE A 660 7.55 13.27 -31.05
N PRO A 661 6.71 13.70 -32.01
CA PRO A 661 5.95 12.79 -32.85
C PRO A 661 6.78 12.04 -33.91
N GLU A 662 8.01 12.47 -34.19
CA GLU A 662 8.80 12.05 -35.35
C GLU A 662 10.04 11.20 -34.98
N VAL A 663 10.21 10.87 -33.70
CA VAL A 663 11.40 10.21 -33.17
C VAL A 663 11.06 8.89 -32.49
N THR A 664 11.88 7.87 -32.70
CA THR A 664 11.74 6.56 -32.06
C THR A 664 11.88 6.66 -30.54
N ASN A 665 11.30 5.72 -29.80
CA ASN A 665 11.43 5.69 -28.33
C ASN A 665 12.90 5.61 -27.89
N GLU A 666 13.76 4.93 -28.66
CA GLU A 666 15.21 4.83 -28.40
C GLU A 666 15.92 6.17 -28.58
N ALA A 667 15.73 6.86 -29.71
CA ALA A 667 16.37 8.14 -29.96
C ALA A 667 15.88 9.23 -28.99
N PHE A 668 14.60 9.18 -28.59
CA PHE A 668 14.09 10.04 -27.52
C PHE A 668 14.70 9.65 -26.15
N GLY A 669 14.84 8.36 -25.85
CA GLY A 669 15.51 7.86 -24.66
C GLY A 669 16.95 8.34 -24.57
N GLN A 670 17.72 8.25 -25.65
CA GLN A 670 19.11 8.71 -25.69
C GLN A 670 19.22 10.21 -25.42
N TYR A 671 18.33 11.01 -26.01
CA TYR A 671 18.26 12.45 -25.75
C TYR A 671 18.02 12.76 -24.27
N ILE A 672 17.07 12.06 -23.62
CA ILE A 672 16.79 12.22 -22.19
C ILE A 672 17.99 11.76 -21.34
N ALA A 673 18.62 10.63 -21.68
CA ALA A 673 19.79 10.13 -20.98
C ALA A 673 20.94 11.16 -21.01
N ASN A 674 21.22 11.75 -22.18
CA ASN A 674 22.27 12.77 -22.32
C ASN A 674 22.00 14.01 -21.45
N ILE A 675 20.74 14.49 -21.41
CA ILE A 675 20.36 15.62 -20.55
C ILE A 675 20.54 15.26 -19.08
N ILE A 676 20.06 14.09 -18.67
CA ILE A 676 20.15 13.63 -17.29
C ILE A 676 21.61 13.54 -16.86
N MET A 677 22.47 12.91 -17.67
CA MET A 677 23.90 12.78 -17.39
C MET A 677 24.59 14.14 -17.24
N HIS A 678 24.28 15.11 -18.12
CA HIS A 678 24.84 16.45 -18.06
C HIS A 678 24.37 17.24 -16.82
N GLU A 679 23.09 17.15 -16.48
CA GLU A 679 22.47 17.93 -15.41
C GLU A 679 22.76 17.40 -14.00
N ILE A 680 22.99 16.09 -13.85
CA ILE A 680 22.97 15.41 -12.53
C ILE A 680 24.34 14.92 -12.07
N LEU A 681 25.25 14.51 -12.97
CA LEU A 681 26.59 14.08 -12.54
C LEU A 681 27.34 15.16 -11.75
N ASN A 682 27.00 16.43 -11.96
CA ASN A 682 27.65 17.56 -11.32
C ASN A 682 26.99 17.99 -9.99
N GLN A 683 25.80 17.49 -9.65
CA GLN A 683 25.01 17.94 -8.49
C GLN A 683 24.31 16.73 -7.86
N GLN A 684 24.88 16.22 -6.75
CA GLN A 684 24.29 15.13 -5.93
C GLN A 684 23.05 15.65 -5.16
N GLU A 685 21.96 15.93 -5.89
CA GLU A 685 20.70 16.47 -5.36
C GLU A 685 19.56 15.45 -5.54
N SER A 686 18.64 15.42 -4.59
CA SER A 686 17.40 14.62 -4.72
C SER A 686 16.62 15.02 -5.97
N THR A 687 16.46 14.06 -6.88
CA THR A 687 15.87 14.32 -8.19
C THR A 687 14.83 13.27 -8.54
N LEU A 688 13.67 13.73 -8.98
CA LEU A 688 12.63 12.92 -9.58
C LEU A 688 12.58 13.17 -11.08
N VAL A 689 12.60 12.10 -11.88
CA VAL A 689 12.38 12.18 -13.33
C VAL A 689 11.09 11.45 -13.69
N LEU A 690 10.21 12.16 -14.40
CA LEU A 690 8.89 11.70 -14.76
C LEU A 690 8.80 11.36 -16.26
N PHE A 691 8.37 10.14 -16.56
CA PHE A 691 8.27 9.57 -17.91
C PHE A 691 6.82 9.32 -18.33
N ASN A 692 6.53 9.43 -19.63
CA ASN A 692 5.21 9.04 -20.18
C ASN A 692 5.18 7.59 -20.69
N SER A 693 6.33 6.93 -20.86
CA SER A 693 6.46 5.59 -21.42
C SER A 693 7.37 4.71 -20.56
N LYS A 694 6.90 3.47 -20.29
CA LYS A 694 7.69 2.43 -19.62
C LYS A 694 8.94 2.06 -20.42
N GLU A 695 8.83 2.02 -21.74
CA GLU A 695 9.94 1.67 -22.64
C GLU A 695 11.06 2.71 -22.56
N VAL A 696 10.70 4.00 -22.62
CA VAL A 696 11.68 5.10 -22.52
C VAL A 696 12.31 5.13 -21.14
N LEU A 697 11.53 4.94 -20.06
CA LEU A 697 12.06 4.85 -18.70
C LEU A 697 13.07 3.71 -18.57
N ARG A 698 12.74 2.52 -19.07
CA ARG A 698 13.64 1.35 -19.04
C ARG A 698 14.92 1.63 -19.82
N TYR A 699 14.80 2.15 -21.04
CA TYR A 699 15.95 2.48 -21.89
C TYR A 699 16.90 3.45 -21.17
N VAL A 700 16.37 4.54 -20.62
CA VAL A 700 17.18 5.54 -19.91
C VAL A 700 17.80 4.93 -18.65
N PHE A 701 17.06 4.15 -17.87
CA PHE A 701 17.57 3.44 -16.70
C PHE A 701 18.76 2.55 -17.06
N GLU A 702 18.61 1.67 -18.04
CA GLU A 702 19.67 0.76 -18.50
C GLU A 702 20.90 1.52 -19.02
N THR A 703 20.69 2.64 -19.71
CA THR A 703 21.77 3.45 -20.31
C THR A 703 22.64 4.15 -19.28
N ILE A 704 22.07 4.64 -18.17
CA ILE A 704 22.81 5.49 -17.22
C ILE A 704 23.14 4.79 -15.89
N SER A 705 22.52 3.64 -15.58
CA SER A 705 22.66 2.98 -14.28
C SER A 705 24.11 2.72 -13.89
N GLU A 706 24.92 2.20 -14.81
CA GLU A 706 26.32 1.85 -14.53
C GLU A 706 27.14 3.10 -14.19
N THR A 707 27.01 4.16 -14.99
CA THR A 707 27.75 5.41 -14.75
C THR A 707 27.29 6.11 -13.47
N MET A 708 25.98 6.08 -13.17
CA MET A 708 25.45 6.64 -11.92
C MET A 708 25.96 5.89 -10.69
N ASN A 709 25.98 4.55 -10.74
CA ASN A 709 26.54 3.72 -9.67
C ASN A 709 28.04 3.99 -9.46
N GLN A 710 28.82 4.17 -10.53
CA GLN A 710 30.23 4.55 -10.45
C GLN A 710 30.43 5.94 -9.81
N ALA A 711 29.48 6.86 -10.02
CA ALA A 711 29.46 8.17 -9.38
C ALA A 711 28.91 8.16 -7.93
N GLY A 712 28.56 6.98 -7.40
CA GLY A 712 27.99 6.82 -6.07
C GLY A 712 26.54 7.29 -5.93
N ILE A 713 25.81 7.43 -7.04
CA ILE A 713 24.40 7.82 -7.08
C ILE A 713 23.54 6.58 -7.28
N GLU A 714 22.70 6.24 -6.29
CA GLU A 714 21.78 5.11 -6.39
C GLU A 714 20.51 5.52 -7.16
N LEU A 715 20.24 4.81 -8.27
CA LEU A 715 19.11 5.04 -9.16
C LEU A 715 17.96 4.09 -8.84
N PHE A 716 16.79 4.64 -8.51
CA PHE A 716 15.58 3.89 -8.24
C PHE A 716 14.56 4.04 -9.37
N ALA A 717 14.20 2.94 -10.02
CA ALA A 717 13.19 2.94 -11.08
C ALA A 717 12.07 1.95 -10.77
N LEU A 718 10.86 2.49 -10.59
CA LEU A 718 9.71 1.67 -10.26
C LEU A 718 9.38 0.67 -11.37
N GLY A 719 9.29 -0.60 -10.99
CA GLY A 719 9.03 -1.70 -11.92
C GLY A 719 10.25 -2.18 -12.71
N GLN A 720 11.45 -1.62 -12.45
CA GLN A 720 12.72 -2.14 -12.96
C GLN A 720 13.51 -2.84 -11.86
N ASN A 721 13.95 -2.09 -10.84
CA ASN A 721 14.78 -2.60 -9.75
C ASN A 721 14.11 -2.54 -8.37
N THR A 722 12.96 -1.87 -8.25
CA THR A 722 12.34 -1.61 -6.95
C THR A 722 10.81 -1.46 -7.00
N SER A 723 10.17 -1.48 -5.83
CA SER A 723 8.73 -1.25 -5.62
C SER A 723 8.46 0.12 -4.98
N LEU A 724 7.21 0.61 -5.04
CA LEU A 724 6.81 1.85 -4.39
C LEU A 724 7.13 1.87 -2.89
N SER A 725 6.82 0.78 -2.19
CA SER A 725 7.10 0.61 -0.75
C SER A 725 8.59 0.71 -0.45
N LYS A 726 9.44 0.12 -1.29
CA LYS A 726 10.90 0.21 -1.17
C LYS A 726 11.41 1.62 -1.46
N ILE A 727 10.86 2.30 -2.48
CA ILE A 727 11.20 3.71 -2.79
C ILE A 727 10.88 4.59 -1.57
N LYS A 728 9.70 4.46 -0.96
CA LYS A 728 9.31 5.24 0.22
C LYS A 728 10.26 5.02 1.39
N LYS A 729 10.48 3.76 1.80
CA LYS A 729 11.41 3.43 2.91
C LYS A 729 12.83 3.93 2.65
N ARG A 730 13.30 3.84 1.40
CA ARG A 730 14.64 4.33 1.04
C ARG A 730 14.71 5.84 1.10
N TYR A 731 13.71 6.53 0.55
CA TYR A 731 13.62 7.98 0.54
C TYR A 731 13.61 8.56 1.96
N GLU A 732 12.90 7.92 2.90
CA GLU A 732 12.91 8.29 4.32
C GLU A 732 14.28 8.10 5.00
N ALA A 733 15.12 7.20 4.47
CA ALA A 733 16.43 6.86 5.05
C ALA A 733 17.60 7.69 4.48
N ASN A 734 17.45 8.33 3.32
CA ASN A 734 18.55 8.98 2.59
C ASN A 734 18.05 10.23 1.84
N ASP A 735 18.68 11.38 2.08
CA ASP A 735 18.29 12.66 1.47
C ASP A 735 18.66 12.79 -0.01
N ASN A 736 19.64 12.03 -0.52
CA ASN A 736 20.14 12.13 -1.90
C ASN A 736 19.65 10.96 -2.76
N GLN A 737 18.37 11.00 -3.15
CA GLN A 737 17.75 9.95 -3.95
C GLN A 737 17.47 10.38 -5.38
N PHE A 738 17.71 9.46 -6.30
CA PHE A 738 17.43 9.67 -7.71
C PHE A 738 16.35 8.69 -8.18
N VAL A 739 15.15 9.20 -8.46
CA VAL A 739 13.93 8.39 -8.62
C VAL A 739 13.32 8.57 -10.01
N PHE A 740 12.99 7.46 -10.67
CA PHE A 740 12.29 7.39 -11.95
C PHE A 740 10.88 6.85 -11.78
N LEU A 741 9.90 7.65 -12.19
CA LEU A 741 8.48 7.30 -12.15
C LEU A 741 7.77 7.60 -13.46
N LEU A 742 6.64 6.92 -13.68
CA LEU A 742 5.72 7.28 -14.75
C LEU A 742 4.79 8.41 -14.31
N ASN A 743 4.42 9.28 -15.24
CA ASN A 743 3.48 10.37 -15.01
C ASN A 743 2.14 9.98 -14.37
N PRO A 744 1.53 8.81 -14.66
CA PRO A 744 0.32 8.38 -13.97
C PRO A 744 0.46 8.23 -12.45
N TYR A 745 1.66 8.07 -11.90
CA TYR A 745 1.86 8.03 -10.43
C TYR A 745 1.65 9.40 -9.77
N LEU A 746 1.61 10.50 -10.54
CA LEU A 746 1.16 11.79 -10.01
C LEU A 746 -0.32 11.78 -9.64
N ASP A 747 -1.11 10.84 -10.14
CA ASP A 747 -2.53 10.69 -9.81
C ASP A 747 -2.76 9.93 -8.50
N ASP A 748 -1.70 9.39 -7.88
CA ASP A 748 -1.75 8.59 -6.66
C ASP A 748 -1.30 9.43 -5.45
N SER A 749 -1.85 9.16 -4.27
CA SER A 749 -1.45 9.81 -3.01
C SER A 749 -0.04 9.43 -2.56
N PHE A 750 0.58 8.41 -3.16
CA PHE A 750 1.95 7.98 -2.87
C PHE A 750 2.96 9.14 -2.84
N LEU A 751 2.90 10.05 -3.81
CA LEU A 751 3.84 11.17 -3.90
C LEU A 751 3.54 12.32 -2.93
N ALA A 752 2.43 12.27 -2.20
CA ALA A 752 1.97 13.34 -1.31
C ALA A 752 2.89 13.57 -0.10
N ASP A 753 3.79 12.63 0.23
CA ASP A 753 4.78 12.76 1.32
C ASP A 753 6.19 13.13 0.81
N PHE A 754 6.42 13.17 -0.51
CA PHE A 754 7.76 13.33 -1.08
C PHE A 754 8.11 14.80 -1.37
N HIS A 755 9.40 15.12 -1.30
CA HIS A 755 10.00 16.40 -1.66
C HIS A 755 11.29 16.22 -2.48
N PHE A 756 11.46 16.98 -3.55
CA PHE A 756 12.67 16.87 -4.36
C PHE A 756 13.30 18.23 -4.55
N LYS A 757 14.64 18.30 -4.47
CA LYS A 757 15.38 19.48 -4.92
C LYS A 757 15.20 19.69 -6.41
N ARG A 758 14.98 18.62 -7.18
CA ARG A 758 14.75 18.70 -8.61
C ARG A 758 13.63 17.78 -9.09
N VAL A 759 12.77 18.31 -9.94
CA VAL A 759 11.83 17.49 -10.72
C VAL A 759 12.07 17.75 -12.20
N ILE A 760 12.28 16.69 -12.98
CA ILE A 760 12.45 16.74 -14.42
C ILE A 760 11.22 16.11 -15.07
N LEU A 761 10.47 16.93 -15.79
CA LEU A 761 9.32 16.52 -16.58
C LEU A 761 9.76 16.31 -18.03
N THR A 762 9.92 15.05 -18.44
CA THR A 762 10.44 14.70 -19.78
C THR A 762 9.47 15.08 -20.90
N ARG A 763 8.17 15.02 -20.64
CA ARG A 763 7.08 15.48 -21.52
C ARG A 763 5.94 16.05 -20.69
N LEU A 764 5.12 16.92 -21.28
CA LEU A 764 3.89 17.38 -20.64
C LEU A 764 3.04 16.18 -20.17
N PRO A 765 2.45 16.23 -18.96
CA PRO A 765 1.91 15.06 -18.27
C PRO A 765 0.50 14.68 -18.76
N PHE A 766 0.30 14.64 -20.07
CA PHE A 766 -0.90 14.10 -20.69
C PHE A 766 -0.96 12.57 -20.53
N HIS A 767 -2.18 12.02 -20.46
CA HIS A 767 -2.38 10.58 -20.64
C HIS A 767 -1.91 10.14 -22.02
N ASN A 768 -1.51 8.87 -22.14
CA ASN A 768 -1.25 8.26 -23.43
C ASN A 768 -2.58 8.17 -24.21
N PRO A 769 -2.74 8.87 -25.35
CA PRO A 769 -3.99 8.88 -26.10
C PRO A 769 -4.35 7.49 -26.64
N SER A 770 -3.38 6.60 -26.82
CA SER A 770 -3.60 5.25 -27.33
C SER A 770 -3.86 4.21 -26.23
N ALA A 771 -3.85 4.60 -24.95
CA ALA A 771 -4.15 3.68 -23.86
C ALA A 771 -5.63 3.27 -23.90
N PRO A 772 -5.99 1.97 -23.72
CA PRO A 772 -7.37 1.48 -23.86
C PRO A 772 -8.40 2.28 -23.07
N LEU A 773 -8.12 2.57 -21.79
CA LEU A 773 -8.99 3.35 -20.93
C LEU A 773 -9.14 4.82 -21.39
N THR A 774 -8.07 5.41 -21.94
CA THR A 774 -8.12 6.80 -22.44
C THR A 774 -8.97 6.88 -23.71
N LEU A 775 -8.80 5.92 -24.61
CA LEU A 775 -9.65 5.80 -25.82
C LEU A 775 -11.12 5.54 -25.46
N ALA A 776 -11.37 4.65 -24.50
CA ALA A 776 -12.73 4.36 -24.05
C ALA A 776 -13.42 5.61 -23.47
N TYR A 777 -12.72 6.37 -22.63
CA TYR A 777 -13.27 7.60 -22.05
C TYR A 777 -13.45 8.70 -23.11
N GLN A 778 -12.55 8.82 -24.09
CA GLN A 778 -12.73 9.72 -25.23
C GLN A 778 -14.00 9.37 -26.00
N LYS A 779 -14.20 8.08 -26.32
CA LYS A 779 -15.41 7.60 -27.01
C LYS A 779 -16.67 7.87 -26.20
N TYR A 780 -16.62 7.78 -24.87
CA TYR A 780 -17.73 8.16 -24.00
C TYR A 780 -18.05 9.66 -24.08
N LEU A 781 -17.04 10.53 -23.99
CA LEU A 781 -17.24 11.97 -24.12
C LEU A 781 -17.73 12.38 -25.51
N GLU A 782 -17.28 11.70 -26.57
CA GLU A 782 -17.77 11.89 -27.94
C GLU A 782 -19.27 11.55 -28.07
N LYS A 783 -19.77 10.51 -27.39
CA LYS A 783 -21.21 10.20 -27.35
C LYS A 783 -22.04 11.36 -26.78
N LEU A 784 -21.45 12.13 -25.85
CA LEU A 784 -22.09 13.27 -25.20
C LEU A 784 -21.86 14.60 -25.93
N ASP A 785 -21.22 14.59 -27.10
CA ASP A 785 -20.80 15.79 -27.86
C ASP A 785 -19.88 16.72 -27.06
N ILE A 786 -19.01 16.13 -26.23
CA ILE A 786 -18.06 16.85 -25.38
C ILE A 786 -16.64 16.71 -25.92
N ASP A 787 -15.94 17.83 -26.13
CA ASP A 787 -14.53 17.85 -26.53
C ASP A 787 -13.66 17.20 -25.42
N ALA A 788 -13.17 15.98 -25.68
CA ALA A 788 -12.37 15.22 -24.73
C ALA A 788 -11.03 15.89 -24.38
N PHE A 789 -10.46 16.69 -25.29
CA PHE A 789 -9.21 17.39 -25.02
C PHE A 789 -9.42 18.55 -24.04
N GLN A 790 -10.43 19.39 -24.28
CA GLN A 790 -10.76 20.52 -23.39
C GLN A 790 -11.37 20.05 -22.07
N ARG A 791 -12.24 19.04 -22.10
CA ARG A 791 -12.91 18.55 -20.89
C ARG A 791 -11.99 17.73 -20.02
N GLU A 792 -11.10 16.92 -20.58
CA GLU A 792 -10.34 15.94 -19.79
C GLU A 792 -8.82 16.07 -19.92
N ALA A 793 -8.28 16.01 -21.13
CA ALA A 793 -6.84 15.88 -21.32
C ALA A 793 -6.07 17.11 -20.79
N LEU A 794 -6.54 18.32 -21.11
CA LEU A 794 -5.89 19.56 -20.72
C LEU A 794 -6.01 19.86 -19.22
N PRO A 795 -7.19 19.75 -18.58
CA PRO A 795 -7.30 19.97 -17.14
C PRO A 795 -6.50 18.96 -16.32
N THR A 796 -6.53 17.68 -16.70
CA THR A 796 -5.76 16.62 -16.02
C THR A 796 -4.25 16.87 -16.11
N ALA A 797 -3.75 17.26 -17.29
CA ALA A 797 -2.36 17.66 -17.44
C ALA A 797 -2.01 18.90 -16.60
N GLY A 798 -2.95 19.83 -16.45
CA GLY A 798 -2.83 20.99 -15.56
C GLY A 798 -2.68 20.61 -14.09
N ILE A 799 -3.56 19.74 -13.58
CA ILE A 799 -3.48 19.25 -12.18
C ILE A 799 -2.16 18.54 -11.93
N ARG A 800 -1.74 17.64 -12.83
CA ARG A 800 -0.45 16.95 -12.71
C ARG A 800 0.74 17.90 -12.72
N LEU A 801 0.71 18.91 -13.59
CA LEU A 801 1.74 19.96 -13.60
C LEU A 801 1.77 20.73 -12.27
N ALA A 802 0.61 21.02 -11.71
CA ALA A 802 0.50 21.68 -10.41
C ALA A 802 1.04 20.79 -9.27
N ARG A 803 0.80 19.48 -9.32
CA ARG A 803 1.40 18.51 -8.38
C ARG A 803 2.92 18.43 -8.51
N CYS A 804 3.47 18.52 -9.73
CA CYS A 804 4.92 18.64 -9.91
C CYS A 804 5.50 19.86 -9.20
N LEU A 805 4.78 21.00 -9.18
CA LEU A 805 5.20 22.18 -8.43
C LEU A 805 5.15 21.94 -6.92
N ASP A 806 4.19 21.17 -6.42
CA ASP A 806 4.09 20.85 -4.99
C ASP A 806 5.22 19.92 -4.51
N LEU A 807 5.80 19.10 -5.39
CA LEU A 807 6.94 18.24 -5.08
C LEU A 807 8.25 19.00 -4.89
N VAL A 808 8.39 20.16 -5.54
CA VAL A 808 9.55 21.07 -5.39
C VAL A 808 9.23 22.27 -4.50
N ALA A 809 8.00 22.37 -3.99
CA ALA A 809 7.58 23.49 -3.16
C ALA A 809 8.29 23.49 -1.80
N ASN A 810 8.56 24.69 -1.28
CA ASN A 810 9.13 24.94 0.06
C ASN A 810 10.53 24.37 0.30
N GLN A 811 11.27 24.05 -0.77
CA GLN A 811 12.68 23.70 -0.71
C GLN A 811 13.53 24.88 -1.24
N PRO A 812 14.58 25.32 -0.54
CA PRO A 812 15.48 26.33 -1.06
C PRO A 812 16.16 25.81 -2.33
N ASP A 813 16.33 26.69 -3.32
CA ASP A 813 16.99 26.41 -4.61
C ASP A 813 16.37 25.29 -5.47
N ALA A 814 15.16 24.84 -5.14
CA ALA A 814 14.53 23.74 -5.88
C ALA A 814 14.17 24.11 -7.33
N LYS A 815 14.28 23.13 -8.23
CA LYS A 815 14.14 23.31 -9.68
C LYS A 815 13.09 22.41 -10.29
N LEU A 816 12.22 22.98 -11.12
CA LEU A 816 11.35 22.23 -12.02
C LEU A 816 11.82 22.43 -13.46
N LEU A 817 12.35 21.37 -14.07
CA LEU A 817 12.81 21.36 -15.46
C LEU A 817 11.77 20.70 -16.37
N ILE A 818 11.29 21.43 -17.37
CA ILE A 818 10.30 20.94 -18.35
C ILE A 818 10.97 20.85 -19.71
N LEU A 819 11.17 19.62 -20.20
CA LEU A 819 11.89 19.35 -21.46
C LEU A 819 10.98 19.43 -22.71
N ASP A 820 9.70 19.74 -22.53
CA ASP A 820 8.71 19.76 -23.60
C ASP A 820 8.43 21.17 -24.10
N LYS A 821 8.95 21.50 -25.29
CA LYS A 821 8.75 22.79 -25.96
C LYS A 821 7.28 23.11 -26.25
N ARG A 822 6.37 22.12 -26.22
CA ARG A 822 4.94 22.35 -26.46
C ARG A 822 4.30 23.24 -25.39
N LEU A 823 4.90 23.32 -24.20
CA LEU A 823 4.47 24.26 -23.17
C LEU A 823 4.50 25.71 -23.69
N ILE A 824 5.43 26.02 -24.60
CA ILE A 824 5.67 27.39 -25.09
C ILE A 824 5.18 27.58 -26.54
N SER A 825 5.22 26.52 -27.36
CA SER A 825 4.91 26.60 -28.79
C SER A 825 3.42 26.43 -29.12
N THR A 826 2.58 26.00 -28.17
CA THR A 826 1.17 25.68 -28.42
C THR A 826 0.21 26.63 -27.71
N THR A 827 -1.03 26.70 -28.21
CA THR A 827 -2.11 27.51 -27.61
C THR A 827 -2.54 26.98 -26.24
N TYR A 828 -2.63 25.66 -26.07
CA TYR A 828 -2.93 25.04 -24.78
C TYR A 828 -1.76 25.19 -23.79
N GLY A 829 -0.52 25.24 -24.28
CA GLY A 829 0.66 25.54 -23.48
C GLY A 829 0.53 26.88 -22.74
N LYS A 830 0.00 27.92 -23.41
CA LYS A 830 -0.31 29.21 -22.78
C LYS A 830 -1.33 29.11 -21.62
N LYS A 831 -2.27 28.15 -21.68
CA LYS A 831 -3.19 27.88 -20.57
C LYS A 831 -2.43 27.24 -19.40
N LEU A 832 -1.62 26.20 -19.66
CA LEU A 832 -0.79 25.52 -18.65
C LEU A 832 0.20 26.46 -17.96
N GLN A 833 0.80 27.41 -18.69
CA GLN A 833 1.70 28.42 -18.13
C GLN A 833 1.06 29.27 -17.02
N LYS A 834 -0.27 29.41 -16.97
CA LYS A 834 -0.97 30.15 -15.91
C LYS A 834 -0.87 29.47 -14.54
N ILE A 835 -0.51 28.18 -14.50
CA ILE A 835 -0.30 27.40 -13.27
C ILE A 835 1.07 27.70 -12.67
N LEU A 836 2.05 28.03 -13.52
CA LEU A 836 3.44 28.24 -13.10
C LEU A 836 3.59 29.58 -12.37
N PRO A 837 4.23 29.62 -11.19
CA PRO A 837 4.61 30.88 -10.55
C PRO A 837 5.59 31.66 -11.45
N LYS A 838 5.49 33.00 -11.40
CA LYS A 838 6.41 33.90 -12.10
C LYS A 838 7.51 34.38 -11.13
N PRO A 839 8.74 34.65 -11.60
CA PRO A 839 9.22 34.48 -12.97
C PRO A 839 9.65 33.04 -13.26
N TRP A 840 9.62 32.66 -14.53
CA TRP A 840 10.21 31.41 -15.04
C TRP A 840 11.03 31.71 -16.29
N THR A 841 12.07 30.92 -16.55
CA THR A 841 13.07 31.19 -17.58
C THR A 841 13.08 30.15 -18.69
N TYR A 842 13.44 30.59 -19.89
CA TYR A 842 13.74 29.71 -21.01
C TYR A 842 15.21 29.33 -20.96
N GLU A 843 15.52 28.05 -21.10
CA GLU A 843 16.90 27.60 -21.31
C GLU A 843 17.04 26.94 -22.67
N ALA A 844 18.08 27.31 -23.41
CA ALA A 844 18.46 26.68 -24.66
C ALA A 844 19.17 25.35 -24.37
N LYS A 845 18.41 24.34 -23.94
CA LYS A 845 18.92 22.95 -23.85
C LYS A 845 18.90 22.39 -25.28
N THR A 846 20.09 22.19 -25.84
CA THR A 846 20.38 21.93 -27.26
C THR A 846 19.80 20.63 -27.78
#